data_AF-L8FUI4-F1
#
_entry.id   AF-L8FUI4-F1
#
_cell.length_a   1.000
_cell.length_b   1.000
_cell.length_c   1.000
_cell.angle_alpha   90.00
_cell.angle_beta   90.00
_cell.angle_gamma   90.00
#
_symmetry.space_group_name_H-M   'P 1'
#
loop_
_entity.id
_entity.type
_entity.pdbx_description
1 polymer ?
#
loop_
_entity_poly.entity_id
_entity_poly.type
_entity_poly.pdbx_seq_one_letter_code
_entity_poly.pdbx_strand_id
1 'polypeptide(L)'
;MESPTAMPLIATRCGIISLKILEEVNLPYYKEYDEDIAEVLEQIFNRVKYVRLDDHGPKLGPINDKNPLIESYFTRLPQNDTTKKHKQEDLALVNNGWIWAANALVDNAGPKSRAYLRREVIVWGDCVKLKYGDSPKDSPYLWEYMGKYTRLMAKYFTGFRIDNAHSTPLHVAEYLLDEARRVRPNLFVVAELFTGSEEMDYVFVKRLGINGLIREAMQAWNTGELSRLVHRHGGRPIGSFEVDEISGNDTSSGEDPTEIVRKIKQTPVHALFMDCTHDNEVPAQKREARDTLPNAALVYMCASATGSVFGYDEIYPKIIDLVHETRLYTSSSSEKPVDIKDEEGGIGGVRKLLNDIHILMGLDGYEETHIHHDDQYVTVHRVHPESRKGYFLIAHTAFPGYKNGNGAFSPVHLTGTQAKHLGSWMLEVDDSEEARDAALGDKQYLKGLPSKVTSVPGINMESKDDETVITMGDKFPPGSIALFETWIPAAEHASGLDTHVTSGAKEAFSKVDLVDLNFIMYRCEAEEMDSSNGKDGVYDIPSHGKLVYAGLEGWWSVLKKVIDENDLAHPLAQHLRSGQWALDYTVGRLQRKSKEEGFERLQAPALWLQERFDAIRNLPSFLLPRYFGLIIKTVYSAGFDRGVELMSENVQKGQWFMKSLAMVSVQQTGFVKSASLYPKRAVPSLAAGLPHFAVEWARCWGRDVFISARGLFLGTGRYAEAREHIIAFASVVKHGMIPNLLSSGNLPRYNSRDSVWFFLQTIQDYTKIVPNGLDLLKEKVPRRFLPYDDTYFESDDARAYSATSTLEDIIQEIFERHASGISFREANAGPKLDMQMKPEGFQIDISVNWDTGIIFGGSQDNCGTWMDKMGESERAGTKGVPGTPRDGAAVEITGLLYSTLKWVSELHKEGKYNYSGVKTNNASTKEISFADWASKIRDNFERCYYVPASSEEDAKYDVNPAIINRRGIYKDLYKSGKEYEDYQLRPNFPIAMTVAPDLFDDKHALGALFIADKALRGPTGMATLDPSDLNYRPDYHNSEDSTDKATSKGRNYHQGPEWLWPTGFFLRALLAFDLKRRDTPEGRTEAFQQVTRRLAESKKAIVESEWAGLTELTNKNGSFCADSSPTQAWSAGCFIDLYHDAAQYAVSKLQEK
;
A
#
# COMPACT_ATOMS: atom_id res chain seq x y z
N MET A 1 56.53 -67.54 12.69
CA MET A 1 57.55 -66.55 12.30
C MET A 1 56.90 -65.18 12.36
N GLU A 2 56.86 -64.63 13.57
CA GLU A 2 56.66 -63.20 13.79
C GLU A 2 57.89 -62.49 13.22
N SER A 3 57.68 -61.52 12.34
CA SER A 3 58.75 -60.61 11.88
C SER A 3 58.69 -59.35 12.76
N PRO A 4 59.67 -59.09 13.64
CA PRO A 4 59.68 -57.94 14.55
C PRO A 4 59.88 -56.58 13.84
N THR A 5 59.90 -56.54 12.52
CA THR A 5 60.25 -55.37 11.71
C THR A 5 59.05 -54.54 11.23
N ALA A 6 57.80 -55.00 11.45
CA ALA A 6 56.62 -54.26 11.00
C ALA A 6 56.14 -53.16 11.98
N MET A 7 56.33 -53.33 13.29
CA MET A 7 55.89 -52.36 14.31
C MET A 7 56.58 -50.98 14.22
N PRO A 8 57.92 -50.88 14.03
CA PRO A 8 58.58 -49.58 13.89
C PRO A 8 58.09 -48.82 12.66
N LEU A 9 57.88 -49.52 11.55
CA LEU A 9 57.46 -48.93 10.27
C LEU A 9 56.03 -48.39 10.30
N ILE A 10 55.12 -49.06 11.03
CA ILE A 10 53.75 -48.58 11.25
C ILE A 10 53.77 -47.36 12.18
N ALA A 11 54.55 -47.36 13.27
CA ALA A 11 54.67 -46.21 14.17
C ALA A 11 55.28 -44.98 13.47
N THR A 12 56.30 -45.18 12.61
CA THR A 12 56.88 -44.09 11.81
C THR A 12 55.90 -43.57 10.76
N ARG A 13 55.15 -44.45 10.07
CA ARG A 13 54.12 -44.03 9.11
C ARG A 13 52.94 -43.34 9.77
N CYS A 14 52.48 -43.80 10.94
CA CYS A 14 51.46 -43.12 11.73
C CYS A 14 51.94 -41.75 12.19
N GLY A 15 53.20 -41.61 12.65
CA GLY A 15 53.79 -40.31 12.99
C GLY A 15 53.85 -39.33 11.81
N ILE A 16 54.23 -39.80 10.62
CA ILE A 16 54.27 -38.97 9.39
C ILE A 16 52.85 -38.57 8.95
N ILE A 17 51.87 -39.48 9.03
CA ILE A 17 50.47 -39.17 8.67
C ILE A 17 49.86 -38.21 9.68
N SER A 18 50.08 -38.43 10.98
CA SER A 18 49.63 -37.51 12.03
C SER A 18 50.27 -36.12 11.88
N LEU A 19 51.56 -36.03 11.51
CA LEU A 19 52.22 -34.76 11.24
C LEU A 19 51.55 -34.05 10.04
N LYS A 20 51.31 -34.75 8.93
CA LYS A 20 50.64 -34.16 7.75
C LYS A 20 49.21 -33.71 8.04
N ILE A 21 48.47 -34.45 8.88
CA ILE A 21 47.13 -34.04 9.32
C ILE A 21 47.23 -32.78 10.18
N LEU A 22 48.19 -32.71 11.11
CA LEU A 22 48.39 -31.51 11.94
C LEU A 22 48.85 -30.31 11.11
N GLU A 23 49.69 -30.51 10.09
CA GLU A 23 50.09 -29.47 9.13
C GLU A 23 48.88 -28.93 8.35
N GLU A 24 48.03 -29.81 7.82
CA GLU A 24 46.82 -29.41 7.08
C GLU A 24 45.79 -28.72 7.99
N VAL A 25 45.64 -29.20 9.24
CA VAL A 25 44.78 -28.56 10.26
C VAL A 25 45.33 -27.21 10.69
N ASN A 26 46.66 -27.05 10.76
CA ASN A 26 47.30 -25.80 11.14
C ASN A 26 47.37 -24.78 10.01
N LEU A 27 47.25 -25.18 8.74
CA LEU A 27 47.30 -24.27 7.60
C LEU A 27 46.31 -23.10 7.70
N PRO A 28 45.01 -23.27 8.02
CA PRO A 28 44.11 -22.15 8.23
C PRO A 28 44.50 -21.29 9.45
N TYR A 29 45.04 -21.88 10.51
CA TYR A 29 45.51 -21.12 11.69
C TYR A 29 46.77 -20.31 11.42
N TYR A 30 47.69 -20.82 10.60
CA TYR A 30 48.85 -20.04 10.14
C TYR A 30 48.41 -18.88 9.28
N LYS A 31 47.46 -19.10 8.36
CA LYS A 31 46.91 -18.02 7.54
C LYS A 31 46.24 -16.95 8.39
N GLU A 32 45.41 -17.34 9.37
CA GLU A 32 44.78 -16.42 10.32
C GLU A 32 45.83 -15.64 11.12
N TYR A 33 46.86 -16.31 11.64
CA TYR A 33 47.98 -15.66 12.33
C TYR A 33 48.72 -14.66 11.45
N ASP A 34 49.03 -15.01 10.21
CA ASP A 34 49.74 -14.12 9.27
C ASP A 34 48.90 -12.88 8.95
N GLU A 35 47.58 -13.04 8.78
CA GLU A 35 46.63 -11.93 8.60
C GLU A 35 46.55 -11.03 9.85
N ASP A 36 46.52 -11.60 11.05
CA ASP A 36 46.55 -10.81 12.30
C ASP A 36 47.84 -10.01 12.45
N ILE A 37 49.00 -10.65 12.20
CA ILE A 37 50.30 -9.98 12.35
C ILE A 37 50.47 -8.87 11.32
N ALA A 38 50.03 -9.09 10.08
CA ALA A 38 50.04 -8.05 9.05
C ALA A 38 49.27 -6.80 9.53
N GLU A 39 48.06 -6.99 10.06
CA GLU A 39 47.24 -5.90 10.61
C GLU A 39 47.92 -5.22 11.81
N VAL A 40 48.47 -5.99 12.76
CA VAL A 40 49.18 -5.44 13.92
C VAL A 40 50.30 -4.51 13.48
N LEU A 41 51.10 -4.94 12.50
CA LEU A 41 52.23 -4.16 12.00
C LEU A 41 51.75 -2.88 11.28
N GLU A 42 50.69 -2.99 10.47
CA GLU A 42 50.11 -1.84 9.76
C GLU A 42 49.51 -0.81 10.73
N GLN A 43 48.73 -1.24 11.71
CA GLN A 43 48.11 -0.37 12.70
C GLN A 43 49.16 0.34 13.56
N ILE A 44 50.20 -0.38 14.02
CA ILE A 44 51.31 0.23 14.75
C ILE A 44 52.04 1.23 13.87
N PHE A 45 52.34 0.90 12.62
CA PHE A 45 53.02 1.79 11.69
C PHE A 45 52.24 3.10 11.49
N ASN A 46 50.96 3.00 11.14
CA ASN A 46 50.09 4.14 10.91
C ASN A 46 49.93 4.99 12.17
N ARG A 47 49.76 4.37 13.34
CA ARG A 47 49.61 5.09 14.61
C ARG A 47 50.89 5.82 15.01
N VAL A 48 52.05 5.18 14.92
CA VAL A 48 53.34 5.81 15.24
C VAL A 48 53.63 6.97 14.29
N LYS A 49 53.36 6.77 12.99
CA LYS A 49 53.48 7.82 11.97
C LYS A 49 52.60 9.02 12.32
N TYR A 50 51.32 8.78 12.64
CA TYR A 50 50.39 9.84 13.03
C TYR A 50 50.86 10.58 14.29
N VAL A 51 51.15 9.89 15.40
CA VAL A 51 51.43 10.55 16.68
C VAL A 51 52.80 11.25 16.76
N ARG A 52 53.72 10.96 15.82
CA ARG A 52 55.10 11.47 15.85
C ARG A 52 55.52 12.26 14.61
N LEU A 53 55.07 11.87 13.41
CA LEU A 53 55.64 12.36 12.15
C LEU A 53 54.66 13.22 11.34
N ASP A 54 53.39 12.83 11.28
CA ASP A 54 52.43 13.53 10.43
C ASP A 54 52.20 14.97 10.89
N ASP A 55 52.08 15.88 9.92
CA ASP A 55 51.96 17.31 10.21
C ASP A 55 50.69 17.68 10.98
N HIS A 56 49.62 16.92 10.74
CA HIS A 56 48.32 17.06 11.40
C HIS A 56 48.19 16.17 12.65
N GLY A 57 49.26 15.47 13.06
CA GLY A 57 49.29 14.65 14.27
C GLY A 57 49.79 15.41 15.50
N PRO A 58 49.69 14.83 16.71
CA PRO A 58 50.01 15.49 17.98
C PRO A 58 51.51 15.76 18.22
N LYS A 59 52.42 15.22 17.38
CA LYS A 59 53.88 15.43 17.46
C LYS A 59 54.44 15.29 18.89
N LEU A 60 54.19 14.15 19.55
CA LEU A 60 54.45 13.89 20.99
C LEU A 60 55.93 13.93 21.45
N GLY A 61 56.86 14.38 20.62
CA GLY A 61 58.28 14.55 20.97
C GLY A 61 59.05 13.23 21.12
N PRO A 62 60.11 13.17 21.95
CA PRO A 62 60.91 11.97 22.18
C PRO A 62 60.13 10.83 22.87
N ILE A 63 60.58 9.59 22.68
CA ILE A 63 60.03 8.41 23.35
C ILE A 63 60.60 8.32 24.77
N ASN A 64 59.72 8.25 25.77
CA ASN A 64 60.08 8.11 27.19
C ASN A 64 58.90 7.48 27.98
N ASP A 65 59.03 7.32 29.29
CA ASP A 65 57.99 6.71 30.13
C ASP A 65 56.66 7.47 30.13
N LYS A 66 56.68 8.79 29.92
CA LYS A 66 55.46 9.62 29.82
C LYS A 66 54.84 9.56 28.43
N ASN A 67 55.67 9.48 27.39
CA ASN A 67 55.28 9.41 25.98
C ASN A 67 55.84 8.13 25.34
N PRO A 68 55.28 6.94 25.63
CA PRO A 68 55.77 5.68 25.07
C PRO A 68 55.55 5.59 23.56
N LEU A 69 56.24 4.66 22.89
CA LEU A 69 56.12 4.48 21.44
C LEU A 69 54.68 4.13 21.02
N ILE A 70 53.99 3.32 21.83
CA ILE A 70 52.59 2.91 21.66
C ILE A 70 51.88 3.19 22.99
N GLU A 71 50.66 3.72 22.92
CA GLU A 71 49.82 3.97 24.09
C GLU A 71 49.48 2.68 24.86
N SER A 72 49.15 2.81 26.14
CA SER A 72 48.79 1.64 26.93
C SER A 72 47.37 1.17 26.64
N TYR A 73 47.24 -0.04 26.09
CA TYR A 73 45.96 -0.72 25.88
C TYR A 73 45.37 -1.29 27.19
N PHE A 74 46.19 -1.38 28.25
CA PHE A 74 45.78 -1.96 29.52
C PHE A 74 46.29 -1.11 30.69
N THR A 75 45.41 -0.81 31.63
CA THR A 75 45.78 -0.27 32.94
C THR A 75 46.21 -1.40 33.85
N ARG A 76 47.46 -1.35 34.35
CA ARG A 76 48.02 -2.37 35.24
C ARG A 76 47.93 -1.91 36.69
N LEU A 77 47.12 -2.60 37.49
CA LEU A 77 46.94 -2.29 38.90
C LEU A 77 48.09 -2.86 39.74
N PRO A 78 48.55 -2.14 40.77
CA PRO A 78 49.56 -2.64 41.69
C PRO A 78 48.99 -3.76 42.56
N GLN A 79 49.84 -4.70 42.97
CA GLN A 79 49.48 -5.71 43.97
C GLN A 79 49.61 -5.09 45.38
N ASN A 80 48.48 -4.84 46.04
CA ASN A 80 48.40 -4.21 47.36
C ASN A 80 47.25 -4.79 48.20
N ASP A 81 47.00 -4.25 49.40
CA ASP A 81 45.96 -4.77 50.30
C ASP A 81 44.55 -4.82 49.69
N THR A 82 44.25 -3.94 48.73
CA THR A 82 42.96 -3.88 48.03
C THR A 82 42.87 -4.92 46.90
N THR A 83 43.96 -5.12 46.15
CA THR A 83 43.99 -5.95 44.93
C THR A 83 44.49 -7.38 45.16
N LYS A 84 45.15 -7.67 46.29
CA LYS A 84 45.74 -9.00 46.60
C LYS A 84 44.76 -10.17 46.61
N LYS A 85 43.46 -9.89 46.66
CA LYS A 85 42.38 -10.88 46.57
C LYS A 85 42.13 -11.38 45.12
N HIS A 86 42.68 -10.68 44.12
CA HIS A 86 42.59 -11.01 42.71
C HIS A 86 43.90 -11.65 42.22
N LYS A 87 43.82 -12.45 41.14
CA LYS A 87 45.02 -13.04 40.55
C LYS A 87 45.82 -11.97 39.81
N GLN A 88 47.12 -12.19 39.65
CA GLN A 88 48.01 -11.23 38.98
C GLN A 88 47.59 -10.97 37.53
N GLU A 89 47.06 -11.98 36.84
CA GLU A 89 46.57 -11.85 35.47
C GLU A 89 45.31 -10.96 35.38
N ASP A 90 44.50 -10.91 36.44
CA ASP A 90 43.25 -10.13 36.52
C ASP A 90 43.51 -8.63 36.78
N LEU A 91 44.76 -8.24 37.09
CA LEU A 91 45.14 -6.85 37.41
C LEU A 91 45.48 -6.02 36.17
N ALA A 92 45.33 -6.56 34.95
CA ALA A 92 45.47 -5.83 33.69
C ALA A 92 44.09 -5.54 33.10
N LEU A 93 43.57 -4.34 33.38
CA LEU A 93 42.25 -3.91 32.91
C LEU A 93 42.35 -3.30 31.53
N VAL A 94 41.41 -3.63 30.65
CA VAL A 94 41.36 -3.08 29.29
C VAL A 94 41.01 -1.59 29.34
N ASN A 95 41.79 -0.77 28.63
CA ASN A 95 41.46 0.65 28.45
C ASN A 95 40.45 0.82 27.33
N ASN A 96 39.54 1.78 27.45
CA ASN A 96 38.52 2.02 26.43
C ASN A 96 39.11 2.71 25.20
N GLY A 97 38.32 2.80 24.14
CA GLY A 97 38.68 3.49 22.91
C GLY A 97 37.60 3.30 21.86
N TRP A 98 37.93 3.57 20.62
CA TRP A 98 37.04 3.38 19.48
C TRP A 98 37.78 2.74 18.30
N ILE A 99 37.00 2.22 17.36
CA ILE A 99 37.50 1.60 16.13
C ILE A 99 36.82 2.28 14.95
N TRP A 100 37.58 2.62 13.92
CA TRP A 100 37.04 3.20 12.71
C TRP A 100 36.06 2.23 12.02
N ALA A 101 34.84 2.71 11.74
CA ALA A 101 33.78 1.96 11.04
C ALA A 101 33.42 0.58 11.64
N ALA A 102 33.57 0.40 12.95
CA ALA A 102 33.21 -0.85 13.60
C ALA A 102 31.69 -1.08 13.68
N ASN A 103 31.30 -2.35 13.69
CA ASN A 103 29.92 -2.73 13.96
C ASN A 103 29.56 -2.41 15.42
N ALA A 104 28.70 -1.40 15.61
CA ALA A 104 28.19 -0.93 16.90
C ALA A 104 27.55 -2.01 17.79
N LEU A 105 27.16 -3.16 17.22
CA LEU A 105 26.57 -4.28 17.96
C LEU A 105 27.60 -5.23 18.57
N VAL A 106 28.87 -5.11 18.21
CA VAL A 106 29.95 -5.98 18.70
C VAL A 106 30.72 -5.26 19.79
N ASP A 107 30.77 -5.86 20.99
CA ASP A 107 31.69 -5.38 22.01
C ASP A 107 33.14 -5.67 21.58
N ASN A 108 33.87 -4.59 21.27
CA ASN A 108 35.25 -4.63 20.81
C ASN A 108 36.23 -5.23 21.82
N ALA A 109 35.88 -5.29 23.11
CA ALA A 109 36.69 -5.97 24.14
C ALA A 109 36.15 -7.37 24.50
N GLY A 110 35.03 -7.78 23.89
CA GLY A 110 34.40 -9.07 24.11
C GLY A 110 35.13 -10.21 23.39
N PRO A 111 34.84 -11.48 23.74
CA PRO A 111 35.51 -12.66 23.17
C PRO A 111 35.27 -12.86 21.67
N LYS A 112 34.32 -12.12 21.08
CA LYS A 112 34.00 -12.15 19.65
C LYS A 112 34.84 -11.17 18.83
N SER A 113 35.63 -10.30 19.47
CA SER A 113 36.49 -9.33 18.80
C SER A 113 37.96 -9.63 19.04
N ARG A 114 38.77 -9.39 18.02
CA ARG A 114 40.24 -9.49 18.07
C ARG A 114 40.91 -8.11 18.04
N ALA A 115 40.14 -7.03 18.13
CA ALA A 115 40.62 -5.66 17.91
C ALA A 115 41.81 -5.25 18.79
N TYR A 116 41.80 -5.64 20.08
CA TYR A 116 42.92 -5.36 20.99
C TYR A 116 44.19 -6.15 20.64
N LEU A 117 44.03 -7.36 20.11
CA LEU A 117 45.14 -8.18 19.63
C LEU A 117 45.70 -7.58 18.33
N ARG A 118 44.82 -7.25 17.38
CA ARG A 118 45.14 -6.68 16.05
C ARG A 118 45.54 -5.20 16.08
N ARG A 119 45.48 -4.54 17.25
CA ARG A 119 45.80 -3.11 17.45
C ARG A 119 44.90 -2.12 16.71
N GLU A 120 43.69 -2.54 16.38
CA GLU A 120 42.69 -1.73 15.66
C GLU A 120 42.04 -0.64 16.55
N VAL A 121 42.18 -0.75 17.87
CA VAL A 121 41.59 0.21 18.82
C VAL A 121 42.47 1.44 18.95
N ILE A 122 41.88 2.62 18.70
CA ILE A 122 42.44 3.90 19.10
C ILE A 122 42.11 4.10 20.58
N VAL A 123 43.11 3.88 21.43
CA VAL A 123 42.93 3.76 22.89
C VAL A 123 42.95 5.10 23.61
N TRP A 124 42.08 5.23 24.61
CA TRP A 124 42.07 6.29 25.62
C TRP A 124 42.71 5.77 26.91
N GLY A 125 43.99 6.08 27.10
CA GLY A 125 44.79 5.55 28.22
C GLY A 125 44.39 6.07 29.60
N ASP A 126 43.58 7.13 29.65
CA ASP A 126 42.99 7.75 30.84
C ASP A 126 41.74 7.00 31.34
N CYS A 127 41.09 6.21 30.49
CA CYS A 127 39.81 5.56 30.77
C CYS A 127 39.90 4.02 30.75
N VAL A 128 39.41 3.36 31.81
CA VAL A 128 39.24 1.89 31.85
C VAL A 128 37.86 1.50 31.32
N LYS A 129 37.78 0.51 30.42
CA LYS A 129 36.51 0.02 29.88
C LYS A 129 35.74 -0.80 30.92
N LEU A 130 34.46 -0.50 31.08
CA LEU A 130 33.58 -1.19 32.02
C LEU A 130 32.99 -2.46 31.37
N LYS A 131 33.27 -3.64 31.97
CA LYS A 131 32.76 -4.93 31.50
C LYS A 131 31.44 -5.27 32.18
N TYR A 132 30.32 -4.97 31.53
CA TYR A 132 28.98 -5.28 32.05
C TYR A 132 28.62 -6.78 31.97
N GLY A 133 29.07 -7.48 30.93
CA GLY A 133 28.62 -8.84 30.61
C GLY A 133 27.24 -8.85 29.94
N ASP A 134 26.59 -10.00 29.82
CA ASP A 134 25.28 -10.13 29.17
C ASP A 134 24.14 -9.76 30.13
N SER A 135 24.38 -9.80 31.43
CA SER A 135 23.39 -9.54 32.47
C SER A 135 24.00 -8.96 33.76
N PRO A 136 23.17 -8.44 34.69
CA PRO A 136 23.62 -8.04 36.02
C PRO A 136 24.38 -9.12 36.80
N LYS A 137 24.23 -10.41 36.46
CA LYS A 137 24.92 -11.50 37.17
C LYS A 137 26.41 -11.56 36.85
N ASP A 138 26.83 -11.05 35.70
CA ASP A 138 28.21 -11.17 35.24
C ASP A 138 29.13 -10.14 35.93
N SER A 139 28.59 -8.97 36.24
CA SER A 139 29.28 -7.90 37.00
C SER A 139 28.37 -7.20 38.02
N PRO A 140 27.88 -7.89 39.08
CA PRO A 140 26.79 -7.39 39.93
C PRO A 140 27.04 -6.01 40.55
N TYR A 141 28.25 -5.79 41.05
CA TYR A 141 28.63 -4.51 41.64
C TYR A 141 28.54 -3.36 40.63
N LEU A 142 29.01 -3.56 39.40
CA LEU A 142 29.02 -2.54 38.36
C LEU A 142 27.60 -2.11 37.98
N TRP A 143 26.71 -3.08 37.75
CA TRP A 143 25.31 -2.80 37.42
C TRP A 143 24.59 -2.07 38.55
N GLU A 144 24.78 -2.49 39.81
CA GLU A 144 24.17 -1.81 40.96
C GLU A 144 24.71 -0.39 41.14
N TYR A 145 26.02 -0.21 41.04
CA TYR A 145 26.67 1.09 41.16
C TYR A 145 26.19 2.05 40.07
N MET A 146 26.20 1.60 38.81
CA MET A 146 25.78 2.43 37.68
C MET A 146 24.29 2.70 37.70
N GLY A 147 23.46 1.73 38.11
CA GLY A 147 22.04 1.96 38.35
C GLY A 147 21.79 3.05 39.40
N LYS A 148 22.54 3.06 40.51
CA LYS A 148 22.45 4.12 41.53
C LYS A 148 22.93 5.47 41.01
N TYR A 149 24.06 5.49 40.30
CA TYR A 149 24.61 6.68 39.67
C TYR A 149 23.62 7.30 38.68
N THR A 150 23.05 6.49 37.80
CA THR A 150 22.09 6.97 36.79
C THR A 150 20.82 7.53 37.44
N ARG A 151 20.29 6.87 38.48
CA ARG A 151 19.17 7.41 39.28
C ARG A 151 19.52 8.74 39.96
N LEU A 152 20.74 8.87 40.48
CA LEU A 152 21.23 10.10 41.09
C LEU A 152 21.29 11.23 40.06
N MET A 153 21.83 10.97 38.86
CA MET A 153 21.89 11.97 37.79
C MET A 153 20.48 12.38 37.33
N ALA A 154 19.58 11.41 37.14
CA ALA A 154 18.19 11.68 36.71
C ALA A 154 17.39 12.53 37.73
N LYS A 155 17.76 12.45 39.01
CA LYS A 155 17.17 13.29 40.06
C LYS A 155 17.47 14.78 39.81
N TYR A 156 18.69 15.11 39.41
CA TYR A 156 19.14 16.51 39.28
C TYR A 156 18.99 17.08 37.87
N PHE A 157 19.15 16.28 36.83
CA PHE A 157 19.15 16.75 35.45
C PHE A 157 17.86 16.40 34.71
N THR A 158 17.43 17.30 33.82
CA THR A 158 16.22 17.13 32.99
C THR A 158 16.46 16.18 31.81
N GLY A 159 17.72 15.99 31.43
CA GLY A 159 18.09 15.12 30.33
C GLY A 159 19.54 14.68 30.36
N PHE A 160 19.86 13.71 29.51
CA PHE A 160 21.20 13.15 29.34
C PHE A 160 21.70 13.32 27.90
N ARG A 161 22.99 13.66 27.75
CA ARG A 161 23.77 13.43 26.54
C ARG A 161 24.49 12.11 26.70
N ILE A 162 24.25 11.16 25.81
CA ILE A 162 24.97 9.90 25.77
C ILE A 162 26.12 10.05 24.77
N ASP A 163 27.32 10.12 25.34
CA ASP A 163 28.55 10.10 24.57
C ASP A 163 28.78 8.73 23.95
N ASN A 164 29.25 8.70 22.69
CA ASN A 164 29.61 7.47 22.00
C ASN A 164 28.58 6.32 22.17
N ALA A 165 27.29 6.62 22.00
CA ALA A 165 26.20 5.69 22.30
C ALA A 165 26.29 4.39 21.49
N HIS A 166 26.83 4.47 20.28
CA HIS A 166 27.07 3.35 19.37
C HIS A 166 28.12 2.34 19.90
N SER A 167 28.95 2.74 20.85
CA SER A 167 29.93 1.87 21.52
C SER A 167 29.43 1.29 22.85
N THR A 168 28.20 1.63 23.25
CA THR A 168 27.55 1.09 24.45
C THR A 168 26.64 -0.07 24.07
N PRO A 169 26.80 -1.27 24.66
CA PRO A 169 25.89 -2.39 24.39
C PRO A 169 24.43 -2.01 24.66
N LEU A 170 23.55 -2.29 23.70
CA LEU A 170 22.14 -1.87 23.75
C LEU A 170 21.45 -2.22 25.07
N HIS A 171 21.59 -3.46 25.55
CA HIS A 171 20.93 -3.91 26.77
C HIS A 171 21.43 -3.21 28.05
N VAL A 172 22.67 -2.68 28.04
CA VAL A 172 23.21 -1.86 29.14
C VAL A 172 22.58 -0.48 29.10
N ALA A 173 22.58 0.17 27.93
CA ALA A 173 21.98 1.48 27.75
C ALA A 173 20.48 1.47 28.06
N GLU A 174 19.74 0.45 27.61
CA GLU A 174 18.32 0.24 27.93
C GLU A 174 18.10 0.22 29.44
N TYR A 175 18.82 -0.64 30.16
CA TYR A 175 18.67 -0.76 31.60
C TYR A 175 18.95 0.57 32.33
N LEU A 176 20.04 1.25 31.98
CA LEU A 176 20.42 2.50 32.65
C LEU A 176 19.41 3.62 32.36
N LEU A 177 18.94 3.75 31.11
CA LEU A 177 17.92 4.74 30.77
C LEU A 177 16.57 4.42 31.41
N ASP A 178 16.21 3.15 31.55
CA ASP A 178 15.02 2.74 32.30
C ASP A 178 15.14 3.11 33.79
N GLU A 179 16.30 2.88 34.40
CA GLU A 179 16.57 3.33 35.78
C GLU A 179 16.46 4.85 35.92
N ALA A 180 16.93 5.60 34.92
CA ALA A 180 16.77 7.05 34.88
C ALA A 180 15.30 7.45 34.78
N ARG A 181 14.53 6.82 33.89
CA ARG A 181 13.11 7.10 33.65
C ARG A 181 12.21 6.71 34.81
N ARG A 182 12.61 5.73 35.62
CA ARG A 182 11.95 5.43 36.91
C ARG A 182 12.01 6.61 37.88
N VAL A 183 13.06 7.42 37.83
CA VAL A 183 13.20 8.64 38.65
C VAL A 183 12.60 9.85 37.95
N ARG A 184 12.79 9.97 36.63
CA ARG A 184 12.30 11.08 35.81
C ARG A 184 11.60 10.55 34.54
N PRO A 185 10.26 10.38 34.57
CA PRO A 185 9.53 9.82 33.42
C PRO A 185 9.71 10.62 32.11
N ASN A 186 9.82 11.95 32.21
CA ASN A 186 10.00 12.86 31.07
C ASN A 186 11.49 13.19 30.80
N LEU A 187 12.39 12.21 30.98
CA LEU A 187 13.82 12.41 30.75
C LEU A 187 14.09 12.67 29.26
N PHE A 188 14.68 13.82 28.94
CA PHE A 188 15.13 14.13 27.58
C PHE A 188 16.47 13.46 27.30
N VAL A 189 16.60 12.69 26.21
CA VAL A 189 17.82 11.97 25.89
C VAL A 189 18.31 12.35 24.51
N VAL A 190 19.55 12.81 24.42
CA VAL A 190 20.25 12.99 23.15
C VAL A 190 21.49 12.11 23.09
N ALA A 191 21.84 11.65 21.90
CA ALA A 191 22.95 10.74 21.73
C ALA A 191 23.86 11.16 20.58
N GLU A 192 25.16 11.04 20.81
CA GLU A 192 26.14 10.99 19.75
C GLU A 192 26.20 9.55 19.21
N LEU A 193 25.66 9.37 18.01
CA LEU A 193 25.40 8.06 17.44
C LEU A 193 25.79 8.04 15.96
N PHE A 194 26.73 7.15 15.64
CA PHE A 194 27.25 6.93 14.29
C PHE A 194 27.34 5.42 14.03
N THR A 195 26.21 4.80 13.68
CA THR A 195 26.15 3.33 13.49
C THR A 195 26.52 2.87 12.08
N GLY A 196 26.87 3.80 11.18
CA GLY A 196 27.21 3.52 9.78
C GLY A 196 26.01 3.34 8.85
N SER A 197 24.77 3.32 9.37
CA SER A 197 23.53 3.29 8.57
C SER A 197 22.36 3.93 9.33
N GLU A 198 21.41 4.52 8.62
CA GLU A 198 20.25 5.16 9.24
C GLU A 198 19.29 4.12 9.86
N GLU A 199 19.22 2.93 9.28
CA GLU A 199 18.44 1.80 9.79
C GLU A 199 18.92 1.37 11.17
N MET A 200 20.24 1.35 11.40
CA MET A 200 20.81 1.02 12.70
C MET A 200 20.60 2.16 13.72
N ASP A 201 20.66 3.42 13.29
CA ASP A 201 20.30 4.56 14.15
C ASP A 201 18.85 4.40 14.65
N TYR A 202 17.91 3.99 13.79
CA TYR A 202 16.52 3.71 14.17
C TYR A 202 16.39 2.61 15.22
N VAL A 203 17.20 1.54 15.16
CA VAL A 203 17.18 0.47 16.17
C VAL A 203 17.54 1.02 17.55
N PHE A 204 18.60 1.82 17.63
CA PHE A 204 19.02 2.45 18.89
C PHE A 204 17.96 3.42 19.40
N VAL A 205 17.44 4.30 18.54
CA VAL A 205 16.42 5.28 18.91
C VAL A 205 15.15 4.60 19.43
N LYS A 206 14.65 3.57 18.72
CA LYS A 206 13.44 2.84 19.09
C LYS A 206 13.58 2.11 20.42
N ARG A 207 14.73 1.47 20.65
CA ARG A 207 14.97 0.65 21.84
C ARG A 207 15.31 1.49 23.08
N LEU A 208 16.13 2.52 22.91
CA LEU A 208 16.60 3.39 23.99
C LEU A 208 15.65 4.57 24.28
N GLY A 209 14.70 4.83 23.37
CA GLY A 209 13.80 5.96 23.44
C GLY A 209 14.51 7.32 23.32
N ILE A 210 15.55 7.42 22.49
CA ILE A 210 16.32 8.65 22.30
C ILE A 210 15.42 9.73 21.67
N ASN A 211 15.46 10.96 22.18
CA ASN A 211 14.65 12.08 21.70
C ASN A 211 15.27 12.82 20.52
N GLY A 212 16.60 12.79 20.37
CA GLY A 212 17.27 13.37 19.23
C GLY A 212 18.72 12.91 19.10
N LEU A 213 19.21 12.86 17.86
CA LEU A 213 20.62 12.56 17.58
C LEU A 213 21.41 13.84 17.37
N ILE A 214 22.62 13.88 17.90
CA ILE A 214 23.52 15.01 17.70
C ILE A 214 23.95 15.03 16.23
N ARG A 215 23.87 16.21 15.62
CA ARG A 215 24.29 16.51 14.25
C ARG A 215 25.14 17.77 14.28
N GLU A 216 26.15 17.84 13.43
CA GLU A 216 27.20 18.86 13.56
C GLU A 216 27.37 19.66 12.27
N ALA A 217 27.07 20.97 12.31
CA ALA A 217 27.20 21.83 11.13
C ALA A 217 28.67 22.04 10.72
N MET A 218 29.59 22.05 11.70
CA MET A 218 31.03 22.16 11.43
C MET A 218 31.59 20.99 10.61
N GLN A 219 30.89 19.87 10.44
CA GLN A 219 31.36 18.77 9.58
C GLN A 219 31.23 19.07 8.09
N ALA A 220 30.45 20.09 7.69
CA ALA A 220 30.37 20.51 6.30
C ALA A 220 31.70 21.12 5.82
N TRP A 221 32.21 20.59 4.70
CA TRP A 221 33.47 21.01 4.08
C TRP A 221 33.31 22.13 3.04
N ASN A 222 32.08 22.43 2.60
CA ASN A 222 31.75 23.55 1.72
C ASN A 222 30.28 24.00 1.91
N THR A 223 29.89 25.08 1.24
CA THR A 223 28.52 25.65 1.30
C THR A 223 27.45 24.66 0.85
N GLY A 224 27.71 23.85 -0.18
CA GLY A 224 26.75 22.86 -0.68
C GLY A 224 26.49 21.71 0.31
N GLU A 225 27.52 21.26 1.03
CA GLU A 225 27.34 20.25 2.07
C GLU A 225 26.61 20.83 3.29
N LEU A 226 26.88 22.09 3.64
CA LEU A 226 26.16 22.78 4.71
C LEU A 226 24.67 22.93 4.35
N SER A 227 24.35 23.32 3.12
CA SER A 227 22.96 23.43 2.65
C SER A 227 22.24 22.08 2.68
N ARG A 228 22.93 20.97 2.36
CA ARG A 228 22.40 19.61 2.46
C ARG A 228 22.07 19.21 3.90
N LEU A 229 22.93 19.54 4.86
CA LEU A 229 22.67 19.30 6.29
C LEU A 229 21.50 20.15 6.80
N VAL A 230 21.47 21.44 6.44
CA VAL A 230 20.39 22.36 6.77
C VAL A 230 19.07 21.90 6.15
N HIS A 231 19.08 21.38 4.93
CA HIS A 231 17.89 20.81 4.28
C HIS A 231 17.38 19.58 5.03
N ARG A 232 18.27 18.65 5.39
CA ARG A 232 17.90 17.42 6.12
C ARG A 232 17.26 17.71 7.48
N HIS A 233 17.69 18.77 8.16
CA HIS A 233 17.22 19.13 9.50
C HIS A 233 16.27 20.35 9.49
N GLY A 234 15.96 20.88 8.31
CA GLY A 234 15.23 22.12 8.12
C GLY A 234 13.77 22.00 8.48
N GLY A 235 13.13 20.90 8.12
CA GLY A 235 11.70 20.66 8.28
C GLY A 235 11.13 19.95 7.06
N ARG A 236 9.81 19.89 6.95
CA ARG A 236 9.15 19.33 5.76
C ARG A 236 9.10 20.38 4.64
N PRO A 237 8.97 20.02 3.35
CA PRO A 237 8.82 21.00 2.28
C PRO A 237 7.61 21.94 2.45
N ILE A 238 7.71 23.20 2.01
CA ILE A 238 6.55 24.12 1.95
C ILE A 238 5.46 23.54 1.04
N GLY A 239 4.20 23.59 1.50
CA GLY A 239 3.07 23.04 0.77
C GLY A 239 2.98 21.51 0.82
N SER A 240 3.63 20.88 1.81
CA SER A 240 3.51 19.44 2.06
C SER A 240 2.06 19.03 2.36
N PHE A 241 1.73 17.80 2.00
CA PHE A 241 0.50 17.16 2.46
C PHE A 241 0.55 16.93 3.98
N GLU A 242 -0.61 16.87 4.63
CA GLU A 242 -0.68 16.71 6.09
C GLU A 242 -0.04 15.40 6.59
N VAL A 243 0.74 15.50 7.67
CA VAL A 243 1.47 14.36 8.27
C VAL A 243 0.53 13.49 9.09
N ASP A 244 -0.33 14.14 9.88
CA ASP A 244 -1.37 13.47 10.66
C ASP A 244 -2.58 13.31 9.75
N GLU A 245 -2.77 12.12 9.18
CA GLU A 245 -4.08 11.82 8.60
C GLU A 245 -5.10 11.85 9.74
N ILE A 246 -5.81 12.97 9.90
CA ILE A 246 -6.90 13.10 10.86
C ILE A 246 -8.11 12.38 10.26
N SER A 247 -8.32 11.13 10.67
CA SER A 247 -9.64 10.50 10.55
C SER A 247 -10.45 10.95 11.76
N GLY A 248 -11.14 12.09 11.67
CA GLY A 248 -11.74 12.65 12.88
C GLY A 248 -12.58 13.91 12.77
N ASN A 249 -12.66 14.58 11.62
CA ASN A 249 -13.76 15.54 11.46
C ASN A 249 -15.07 14.86 11.03
N ASP A 250 -15.05 13.54 10.76
CA ASP A 250 -16.25 12.85 10.32
C ASP A 250 -16.13 11.30 10.25
N THR A 251 -16.24 10.56 11.37
CA THR A 251 -16.67 9.12 11.37
C THR A 251 -17.21 8.74 12.77
N SER A 252 -18.49 8.41 12.96
CA SER A 252 -19.08 7.07 12.79
C SER A 252 -18.50 5.94 13.66
N SER A 253 -18.32 6.21 14.95
CA SER A 253 -18.65 5.27 16.03
C SER A 253 -19.54 6.01 17.03
N GLY A 254 -20.47 5.32 17.69
CA GLY A 254 -21.41 5.92 18.65
C GLY A 254 -20.77 6.45 19.95
N GLU A 255 -19.58 7.01 19.89
CA GLU A 255 -18.87 7.65 21.00
C GLU A 255 -18.38 9.02 20.52
N ASP A 256 -18.82 10.06 21.24
CA ASP A 256 -18.40 11.47 21.25
C ASP A 256 -17.86 12.14 19.94
N PRO A 257 -18.51 13.19 19.38
CA PRO A 257 -18.04 13.95 18.21
C PRO A 257 -16.73 14.75 18.42
N THR A 258 -15.91 14.36 19.39
CA THR A 258 -14.65 15.01 19.80
C THR A 258 -13.42 14.13 19.59
N GLU A 259 -13.56 12.89 19.08
CA GLU A 259 -12.43 11.97 18.92
C GLU A 259 -11.66 12.21 17.60
N ILE A 260 -10.46 12.81 17.73
CA ILE A 260 -9.50 12.99 16.63
C ILE A 260 -8.59 11.77 16.57
N VAL A 261 -8.78 10.87 15.60
CA VAL A 261 -7.86 9.74 15.39
C VAL A 261 -6.70 10.19 14.49
N ARG A 262 -5.47 10.10 15.01
CA ARG A 262 -4.24 10.41 14.27
C ARG A 262 -3.53 9.12 13.86
N LYS A 263 -3.20 9.00 12.58
CA LYS A 263 -2.38 7.89 12.07
C LYS A 263 -0.92 8.11 12.45
N ILE A 264 -0.33 7.15 13.18
CA ILE A 264 1.10 7.16 13.50
C ILE A 264 1.88 6.78 12.24
N LYS A 265 2.72 7.69 11.74
CA LYS A 265 3.63 7.47 10.61
C LYS A 265 5.08 7.39 11.10
N GLN A 266 5.92 6.72 10.31
CA GLN A 266 7.36 6.78 10.50
C GLN A 266 7.84 8.19 10.17
N THR A 267 8.62 8.79 11.05
CA THR A 267 9.28 10.09 10.84
C THR A 267 10.81 9.92 10.82
N PRO A 268 11.54 10.84 10.19
CA PRO A 268 13.00 10.93 10.36
C PRO A 268 13.35 11.06 11.84
N VAL A 269 14.49 10.51 12.23
CA VAL A 269 14.98 10.67 13.61
C VAL A 269 15.22 12.16 13.88
N HIS A 270 14.66 12.66 14.98
CA HIS A 270 14.83 14.04 15.38
C HIS A 270 16.31 14.37 15.60
N ALA A 271 16.70 15.62 15.33
CA ALA A 271 18.08 16.08 15.50
C ALA A 271 18.21 17.10 16.64
N LEU A 272 19.35 17.06 17.33
CA LEU A 272 19.95 18.21 18.00
C LEU A 272 21.05 18.73 17.07
N PHE A 273 20.74 19.74 16.27
CA PHE A 273 21.66 20.29 15.29
C PHE A 273 22.55 21.36 15.94
N MET A 274 23.81 21.00 16.14
CA MET A 274 24.82 21.84 16.77
C MET A 274 25.53 22.65 15.70
N ASP A 275 25.59 23.97 15.87
CA ASP A 275 26.41 24.82 14.99
C ASP A 275 27.90 24.48 15.12
N CYS A 276 28.35 24.21 16.35
CA CYS A 276 29.66 23.69 16.72
C CYS A 276 29.54 22.88 18.02
N THR A 277 30.10 21.67 18.04
CA THR A 277 30.24 20.88 19.27
C THR A 277 31.54 21.22 19.99
N HIS A 278 31.70 20.69 21.22
CA HIS A 278 32.94 20.86 21.98
C HIS A 278 34.12 20.06 21.42
N ASP A 279 33.87 19.11 20.50
CA ASP A 279 34.90 18.32 19.83
C ASP A 279 35.23 18.85 18.42
N ASN A 280 34.57 19.94 18.00
CA ASN A 280 34.77 20.52 16.67
C ASN A 280 35.87 21.58 16.67
N GLU A 281 36.70 21.57 15.62
CA GLU A 281 37.47 22.75 15.24
C GLU A 281 36.52 23.93 15.01
N VAL A 282 36.83 25.06 15.64
CA VAL A 282 36.05 26.30 15.53
C VAL A 282 36.16 26.90 14.11
N PRO A 283 35.25 27.81 13.70
CA PRO A 283 35.30 28.44 12.39
C PRO A 283 36.65 29.07 12.04
N ALA A 284 37.34 29.69 13.00
CA ALA A 284 38.66 30.28 12.81
C ALA A 284 39.78 29.26 12.45
N GLN A 285 39.55 27.96 12.68
CA GLN A 285 40.47 26.88 12.30
C GLN A 285 40.04 26.18 11.02
N LYS A 286 38.74 25.89 10.87
CA LYS A 286 38.22 25.03 9.79
C LYS A 286 37.72 25.82 8.57
N ARG A 287 37.33 27.07 8.78
CA ARG A 287 36.75 27.98 7.78
C ARG A 287 37.39 29.36 7.94
N GLU A 288 36.63 30.43 7.75
CA GLU A 288 37.00 31.77 8.18
C GLU A 288 36.22 32.14 9.45
N ALA A 289 36.83 32.88 10.38
CA ALA A 289 36.22 33.22 11.67
C ALA A 289 34.89 33.98 11.54
N ARG A 290 34.68 34.70 10.42
CA ARG A 290 33.43 35.41 10.12
C ARG A 290 32.26 34.50 9.73
N ASP A 291 32.50 33.22 9.42
CA ASP A 291 31.45 32.24 9.11
C ASP A 291 30.59 31.88 10.33
N THR A 292 31.06 32.20 11.55
CA THR A 292 30.31 31.96 12.79
C THR A 292 28.87 32.49 12.70
N LEU A 293 28.69 33.69 12.13
CA LEU A 293 27.38 34.33 11.99
C LEU A 293 26.43 33.60 11.00
N PRO A 294 26.77 33.43 9.70
CA PRO A 294 25.90 32.73 8.75
C PRO A 294 25.68 31.26 9.10
N ASN A 295 26.69 30.54 9.62
CA ASN A 295 26.53 29.15 10.05
C ASN A 295 25.54 29.02 11.22
N ALA A 296 25.64 29.90 12.23
CA ALA A 296 24.68 29.93 13.33
C ALA A 296 23.26 30.24 12.84
N ALA A 297 23.10 31.25 11.99
CA ALA A 297 21.79 31.64 11.47
C ALA A 297 21.11 30.48 10.72
N LEU A 298 21.85 29.74 9.89
CA LEU A 298 21.34 28.59 9.17
C LEU A 298 20.85 27.47 10.10
N VAL A 299 21.63 27.13 11.12
CA VAL A 299 21.24 26.11 12.12
C VAL A 299 19.99 26.52 12.89
N TYR A 300 19.87 27.80 13.26
CA TYR A 300 18.72 28.31 14.02
C TYR A 300 17.45 28.47 13.19
N MET A 301 17.56 28.51 11.87
CA MET A 301 16.42 28.43 10.98
C MET A 301 15.87 27.01 10.81
N CYS A 302 16.57 25.96 11.23
CA CYS A 302 16.09 24.58 11.15
C CYS A 302 14.98 24.26 12.16
N ALA A 303 13.96 23.50 11.75
CA ALA A 303 12.90 22.94 12.60
C ALA A 303 13.40 21.69 13.36
N SER A 304 14.48 21.86 14.11
CA SER A 304 15.07 20.84 14.99
C SER A 304 15.52 21.48 16.30
N ALA A 305 15.90 20.68 17.30
CA ALA A 305 16.56 21.24 18.47
C ALA A 305 17.93 21.78 18.05
N THR A 306 18.39 22.87 18.66
CA THR A 306 19.69 23.49 18.33
C THR A 306 20.59 23.59 19.55
N GLY A 307 21.90 23.71 19.33
CA GLY A 307 22.86 23.94 20.40
C GLY A 307 24.19 24.48 19.89
N SER A 308 25.01 24.96 20.83
CA SER A 308 26.34 25.53 20.58
C SER A 308 27.25 25.26 21.78
N VAL A 309 28.55 25.18 21.52
CA VAL A 309 29.57 25.18 22.56
C VAL A 309 29.94 26.62 22.94
N PHE A 310 30.17 26.86 24.24
CA PHE A 310 30.74 28.13 24.70
C PHE A 310 32.09 28.40 24.03
N GLY A 311 32.33 29.63 23.55
CA GLY A 311 33.51 30.00 22.78
C GLY A 311 33.27 30.07 21.27
N TYR A 312 32.22 29.42 20.75
CA TYR A 312 31.81 29.59 19.35
C TYR A 312 31.28 31.01 19.11
N ASP A 313 30.31 31.44 19.92
CA ASP A 313 29.70 32.76 19.82
C ASP A 313 30.68 33.90 20.16
N GLU A 314 31.67 33.63 21.03
CA GLU A 314 32.78 34.53 21.37
C GLU A 314 33.93 34.53 20.34
N ILE A 315 33.86 33.75 19.26
CA ILE A 315 34.89 33.69 18.20
C ILE A 315 36.26 33.25 18.73
N TYR A 316 36.31 32.13 19.44
CA TYR A 316 37.58 31.57 19.89
C TYR A 316 38.48 31.22 18.68
N PRO A 317 39.79 31.51 18.76
CA PRO A 317 40.71 31.23 17.65
C PRO A 317 41.03 29.74 17.50
N LYS A 318 40.75 28.94 18.54
CA LYS A 318 41.09 27.52 18.60
C LYS A 318 40.11 26.75 19.49
N ILE A 319 39.84 25.51 19.14
CA ILE A 319 39.16 24.52 19.98
C ILE A 319 39.86 24.41 21.35
N ILE A 320 39.05 24.20 22.39
CA ILE A 320 39.52 24.04 23.77
C ILE A 320 40.06 22.62 23.96
N ASP A 321 41.28 22.48 24.49
CA ASP A 321 41.82 21.19 24.92
C ASP A 321 41.11 20.74 26.21
N LEU A 322 40.23 19.75 26.10
CA LEU A 322 39.42 19.22 27.20
C LEU A 322 40.25 18.62 28.36
N VAL A 323 41.53 18.28 28.14
CA VAL A 323 42.37 17.58 29.13
C VAL A 323 43.27 18.55 29.89
N HIS A 324 43.91 19.49 29.20
CA HIS A 324 44.98 20.31 29.79
C HIS A 324 44.62 21.79 29.98
N GLU A 325 43.50 22.26 29.43
CA GLU A 325 43.10 23.65 29.59
C GLU A 325 42.68 23.93 31.03
N THR A 326 43.16 25.06 31.57
CA THR A 326 42.88 25.48 32.96
C THR A 326 42.37 26.91 33.06
N ARG A 327 42.40 27.65 31.94
CA ARG A 327 41.94 29.04 31.86
C ARG A 327 40.41 29.10 32.00
N LEU A 328 39.93 30.22 32.51
CA LEU A 328 38.51 30.47 32.75
C LEU A 328 37.84 31.10 31.53
N TYR A 329 36.56 30.81 31.32
CA TYR A 329 35.77 31.45 30.29
C TYR A 329 35.60 32.96 30.51
N THR A 330 35.63 33.72 29.42
CA THR A 330 35.21 35.13 29.38
C THR A 330 34.29 35.35 28.18
N SER A 331 33.28 36.21 28.36
CA SER A 331 32.32 36.60 27.33
C SER A 331 31.81 38.00 27.64
N SER A 332 31.94 38.92 26.68
CA SER A 332 31.43 40.29 26.81
C SER A 332 29.90 40.30 26.99
N SER A 333 29.22 39.35 26.35
CA SER A 333 27.76 39.17 26.43
C SER A 333 27.28 38.66 27.80
N SER A 334 28.18 38.19 28.67
CA SER A 334 27.86 37.76 30.05
C SER A 334 27.97 38.89 31.08
N GLU A 335 28.60 40.01 30.75
CA GLU A 335 28.87 41.10 31.69
C GLU A 335 27.74 42.15 31.76
N LYS A 336 26.96 42.28 30.69
CA LYS A 336 25.88 43.28 30.56
C LYS A 336 24.70 42.71 29.75
N PRO A 337 23.48 43.27 29.90
CA PRO A 337 22.37 42.92 29.01
C PRO A 337 22.77 43.12 27.55
N VAL A 338 22.55 42.09 26.74
CA VAL A 338 22.93 42.06 25.33
C VAL A 338 21.95 42.90 24.50
N ASP A 339 22.46 43.89 23.76
CA ASP A 339 21.70 44.68 22.77
C ASP A 339 21.96 44.13 21.35
N ILE A 340 21.00 44.30 20.44
CA ILE A 340 21.05 43.77 19.06
C ILE A 340 21.89 44.67 18.13
N LYS A 341 22.25 45.87 18.59
CA LYS A 341 23.01 46.87 17.81
C LYS A 341 24.51 46.77 18.07
N ASP A 342 25.29 46.96 17.00
CA ASP A 342 26.76 47.07 16.94
C ASP A 342 27.49 46.52 18.18
N GLU A 343 27.57 45.21 18.29
CA GLU A 343 28.18 44.50 19.41
C GLU A 343 29.65 44.16 19.12
N GLU A 344 30.50 44.31 20.14
CA GLU A 344 31.90 43.91 20.10
C GLU A 344 32.12 42.62 20.91
N GLY A 345 33.01 41.76 20.41
CA GLY A 345 33.47 40.56 21.11
C GLY A 345 32.63 39.31 20.89
N GLY A 346 31.85 39.24 19.80
CA GLY A 346 31.12 38.04 19.43
C GLY A 346 29.89 38.27 18.57
N ILE A 347 29.03 37.25 18.50
CA ILE A 347 27.70 37.31 17.85
C ILE A 347 26.53 37.30 18.84
N GLY A 348 26.76 37.53 20.14
CA GLY A 348 25.79 37.30 21.21
C GLY A 348 24.42 37.95 21.02
N GLY A 349 24.36 39.16 20.48
CA GLY A 349 23.16 39.97 20.27
C GLY A 349 22.33 39.49 19.09
N VAL A 350 22.99 39.17 17.97
CA VAL A 350 22.29 38.54 16.84
C VAL A 350 21.91 37.10 17.20
N ARG A 351 22.73 36.39 17.97
CA ARG A 351 22.41 35.06 18.51
C ARG A 351 21.16 35.10 19.37
N LYS A 352 21.03 36.09 20.25
CA LYS A 352 19.81 36.29 21.04
C LYS A 352 18.58 36.45 20.14
N LEU A 353 18.66 37.27 19.10
CA LEU A 353 17.56 37.45 18.13
C LEU A 353 17.20 36.12 17.44
N LEU A 354 18.20 35.38 16.96
CA LEU A 354 18.00 34.07 16.31
C LEU A 354 17.38 33.05 17.27
N ASN A 355 17.83 33.02 18.53
CA ASN A 355 17.24 32.17 19.57
C ASN A 355 15.78 32.53 19.84
N ASP A 356 15.46 33.82 20.00
CA ASP A 356 14.09 34.29 20.27
C ASP A 356 13.15 33.90 19.12
N ILE A 357 13.59 34.07 17.88
CA ILE A 357 12.83 33.67 16.68
C ILE A 357 12.72 32.13 16.58
N HIS A 358 13.79 31.40 16.85
CA HIS A 358 13.78 29.93 16.84
C HIS A 358 12.82 29.35 17.87
N ILE A 359 12.81 29.90 19.10
CA ILE A 359 11.89 29.48 20.16
C ILE A 359 10.45 29.78 19.76
N LEU A 360 10.17 30.98 19.21
CA LEU A 360 8.85 31.33 18.71
C LEU A 360 8.39 30.35 17.63
N MET A 361 9.23 30.16 16.60
CA MET A 361 8.93 29.24 15.50
C MET A 361 8.73 27.79 15.98
N GLY A 362 9.49 27.35 16.98
CA GLY A 362 9.37 26.01 17.55
C GLY A 362 8.10 25.81 18.39
N LEU A 363 7.74 26.80 19.23
CA LEU A 363 6.54 26.74 20.07
C LEU A 363 5.25 26.88 19.26
N ASP A 364 5.29 27.70 18.21
CA ASP A 364 4.14 27.95 17.34
C ASP A 364 4.05 26.94 16.18
N GLY A 365 4.96 25.97 16.05
CA GLY A 365 4.82 24.89 15.05
C GLY A 365 5.17 25.27 13.61
N TYR A 366 6.17 26.14 13.40
CA TYR A 366 6.70 26.44 12.07
C TYR A 366 7.56 25.27 11.60
N GLU A 367 6.98 24.37 10.80
CA GLU A 367 7.60 23.09 10.45
C GLU A 367 7.87 22.92 8.95
N GLU A 368 7.34 23.81 8.11
CA GLU A 368 7.55 23.80 6.67
C GLU A 368 8.76 24.67 6.28
N THR A 369 9.61 24.18 5.39
CA THR A 369 10.82 24.87 4.95
C THR A 369 11.09 24.75 3.45
N HIS A 370 11.76 25.77 2.92
CA HIS A 370 12.39 25.75 1.61
C HIS A 370 13.84 26.21 1.77
N ILE A 371 14.77 25.39 1.29
CA ILE A 371 16.20 25.64 1.36
C ILE A 371 16.74 25.72 -0.07
N HIS A 372 17.49 26.77 -0.37
CA HIS A 372 18.15 26.93 -1.65
C HIS A 372 19.63 27.27 -1.47
N HIS A 373 20.47 26.80 -2.38
CA HIS A 373 21.90 27.02 -2.41
C HIS A 373 22.28 27.58 -3.78
N ASP A 374 22.93 28.74 -3.77
CA ASP A 374 23.48 29.41 -4.95
C ASP A 374 24.91 29.88 -4.65
N ASP A 375 25.89 29.15 -5.17
CA ASP A 375 27.33 29.38 -4.95
C ASP A 375 27.74 29.50 -3.46
N GLN A 376 27.91 30.73 -2.95
CA GLN A 376 28.34 31.02 -1.57
C GLN A 376 27.16 31.29 -0.62
N TYR A 377 25.94 31.32 -1.16
CA TYR A 377 24.72 31.68 -0.46
C TYR A 377 23.86 30.47 -0.14
N VAL A 378 23.28 30.47 1.06
CA VAL A 378 22.21 29.57 1.43
C VAL A 378 21.03 30.41 1.89
N THR A 379 19.84 30.13 1.34
CA THR A 379 18.60 30.72 1.81
C THR A 379 17.74 29.69 2.51
N VAL A 380 17.05 30.13 3.56
CA VAL A 380 16.12 29.28 4.31
C VAL A 380 14.83 30.07 4.54
N HIS A 381 13.74 29.57 3.98
CA HIS A 381 12.39 30.02 4.30
C HIS A 381 11.77 29.02 5.25
N ARG A 382 11.37 29.44 6.45
CA ARG A 382 10.66 28.61 7.42
C ARG A 382 9.29 29.18 7.73
N VAL A 383 8.23 28.39 7.53
CA VAL A 383 6.84 28.85 7.55
C VAL A 383 5.96 27.96 8.42
N HIS A 384 4.93 28.58 8.99
CA HIS A 384 3.86 27.90 9.72
C HIS A 384 2.89 27.22 8.73
N PRO A 385 2.60 25.91 8.88
CA PRO A 385 1.73 25.18 7.95
C PRO A 385 0.30 25.72 7.83
N GLU A 386 -0.30 26.28 8.89
CA GLU A 386 -1.65 26.85 8.81
C GLU A 386 -1.64 28.36 8.48
N SER A 387 -1.06 29.20 9.35
CA SER A 387 -1.10 30.66 9.20
C SER A 387 -0.26 31.22 8.05
N ARG A 388 0.65 30.41 7.49
CA ARG A 388 1.61 30.79 6.43
C ARG A 388 2.50 31.99 6.76
N LYS A 389 2.55 32.40 8.03
CA LYS A 389 3.58 33.31 8.53
C LYS A 389 4.90 32.57 8.56
N GLY A 390 6.01 33.29 8.36
CA GLY A 390 7.32 32.67 8.29
C GLY A 390 8.46 33.65 8.42
N TYR A 391 9.67 33.12 8.43
CA TYR A 391 10.91 33.88 8.41
C TYR A 391 11.75 33.43 7.22
N PHE A 392 12.34 34.40 6.52
CA PHE A 392 13.25 34.16 5.41
C PHE A 392 14.64 34.65 5.78
N LEU A 393 15.63 33.76 5.66
CA LEU A 393 17.03 34.04 5.89
C LEU A 393 17.78 33.97 4.56
N ILE A 394 18.66 34.94 4.33
CA ILE A 394 19.74 34.88 3.34
C ILE A 394 21.05 34.88 4.09
N ALA A 395 21.87 33.84 3.93
CA ALA A 395 23.16 33.69 4.60
C ALA A 395 24.28 33.60 3.56
N HIS A 396 25.24 34.53 3.62
CA HIS A 396 26.46 34.50 2.82
C HIS A 396 27.57 33.84 3.63
N THR A 397 27.82 32.56 3.35
CA THR A 397 28.80 31.73 4.06
C THR A 397 30.24 32.19 3.77
N ALA A 398 31.19 31.87 4.67
CA ALA A 398 32.60 32.23 4.54
C ALA A 398 33.52 31.01 4.66
N PHE A 399 33.60 30.24 3.58
CA PHE A 399 34.56 29.14 3.44
C PHE A 399 35.89 29.65 2.87
N PRO A 400 37.02 28.95 3.10
CA PRO A 400 38.33 29.41 2.65
C PRO A 400 38.37 29.67 1.13
N GLY A 401 38.89 30.85 0.76
CA GLY A 401 39.07 31.25 -0.65
C GLY A 401 38.01 32.21 -1.19
N TYR A 402 37.04 32.61 -0.37
CA TYR A 402 36.01 33.58 -0.77
C TYR A 402 36.56 35.02 -0.76
N LYS A 403 36.13 35.84 -1.74
CA LYS A 403 36.54 37.25 -1.84
C LYS A 403 35.57 38.13 -1.07
N ASN A 404 36.01 39.31 -0.60
CA ASN A 404 35.18 40.28 0.14
C ASN A 404 34.09 41.00 -0.68
N GLY A 405 33.72 40.49 -1.86
CA GLY A 405 32.62 41.01 -2.67
C GLY A 405 31.29 40.34 -2.35
N ASN A 406 30.21 40.72 -3.02
CA ASN A 406 28.86 40.15 -2.79
C ASN A 406 28.65 38.81 -3.52
N GLY A 407 29.67 38.23 -4.17
CA GLY A 407 29.49 37.05 -5.02
C GLY A 407 28.51 37.28 -6.19
N ALA A 408 28.10 36.20 -6.86
CA ALA A 408 27.05 36.22 -7.87
C ALA A 408 25.77 35.62 -7.24
N PHE A 409 24.84 36.47 -6.80
CA PHE A 409 23.58 36.03 -6.21
C PHE A 409 22.40 36.59 -7.00
N SER A 410 21.53 35.70 -7.44
CA SER A 410 20.35 36.09 -8.24
C SER A 410 19.30 36.79 -7.37
N PRO A 411 18.47 37.69 -7.94
CA PRO A 411 17.29 38.21 -7.25
C PRO A 411 16.41 37.08 -6.69
N VAL A 412 15.98 37.21 -5.45
CA VAL A 412 15.07 36.24 -4.82
C VAL A 412 13.64 36.67 -5.07
N HIS A 413 12.84 35.77 -5.61
CA HIS A 413 11.43 35.97 -5.92
C HIS A 413 10.57 35.21 -4.91
N LEU A 414 9.85 35.95 -4.05
CA LEU A 414 8.88 35.39 -3.11
C LEU A 414 7.46 35.58 -3.67
N THR A 415 7.03 34.62 -4.51
CA THR A 415 5.71 34.67 -5.17
C THR A 415 4.57 34.56 -4.16
N GLY A 416 3.56 35.41 -4.30
CA GLY A 416 2.37 35.47 -3.44
C GLY A 416 2.67 35.81 -1.97
N THR A 417 3.90 36.26 -1.68
CA THR A 417 4.41 36.43 -0.32
C THR A 417 4.90 37.86 -0.14
N GLN A 418 4.50 38.48 0.96
CA GLN A 418 5.00 39.77 1.40
C GLN A 418 6.12 39.54 2.40
N ALA A 419 7.12 40.43 2.42
CA ALA A 419 8.23 40.37 3.35
C ALA A 419 8.47 41.72 4.02
N LYS A 420 8.99 41.66 5.24
CA LYS A 420 9.41 42.82 6.04
C LYS A 420 10.83 42.57 6.53
N HIS A 421 11.74 43.48 6.16
CA HIS A 421 13.14 43.42 6.58
C HIS A 421 13.26 43.66 8.09
N LEU A 422 13.84 42.70 8.80
CA LEU A 422 14.10 42.79 10.24
C LEU A 422 15.48 43.38 10.52
N GLY A 423 16.46 43.00 9.70
CA GLY A 423 17.81 43.52 9.77
C GLY A 423 18.78 42.71 8.90
N SER A 424 19.93 43.32 8.65
CA SER A 424 21.06 42.68 7.98
C SER A 424 22.33 43.01 8.73
N TRP A 425 23.16 41.99 8.95
CA TRP A 425 24.36 42.10 9.76
C TRP A 425 25.53 41.41 9.07
N MET A 426 26.74 41.93 9.29
CA MET A 426 27.98 41.25 8.94
C MET A 426 28.88 41.14 10.16
N LEU A 427 29.62 40.04 10.24
CA LEU A 427 30.63 39.82 11.28
C LEU A 427 32.00 40.20 10.73
N GLU A 428 32.62 41.23 11.31
CA GLU A 428 34.01 41.60 11.08
C GLU A 428 34.86 40.95 12.18
N VAL A 429 35.94 40.27 11.79
CA VAL A 429 36.88 39.63 12.74
C VAL A 429 38.30 40.01 12.37
N ASP A 430 39.08 40.48 13.35
CA ASP A 430 40.52 40.61 13.24
C ASP A 430 41.17 39.24 13.53
N ASP A 431 41.45 38.51 12.46
CA ASP A 431 42.10 37.19 12.50
C ASP A 431 43.59 37.27 12.12
N SER A 432 44.23 38.43 12.36
CA SER A 432 45.67 38.62 12.19
C SER A 432 46.49 37.73 13.14
N GLU A 433 47.76 37.46 12.79
CA GLU A 433 48.67 36.73 13.67
C GLU A 433 48.81 37.43 15.02
N GLU A 434 48.87 38.76 15.03
CA GLU A 434 48.95 39.56 16.26
C GLU A 434 47.72 39.39 17.16
N ALA A 435 46.52 39.39 16.56
CA ALA A 435 45.27 39.19 17.29
C ALA A 435 45.14 37.77 17.85
N ARG A 436 45.55 36.76 17.07
CA ARG A 436 45.61 35.35 17.51
C ARG A 436 46.58 35.16 18.67
N ASP A 437 47.78 35.72 18.58
CA ASP A 437 48.80 35.64 19.63
C ASP A 437 48.35 36.35 20.90
N ALA A 438 47.67 37.49 20.78
CA ALA A 438 47.10 38.21 21.92
C ALA A 438 45.99 37.40 22.63
N ALA A 439 45.08 36.78 21.86
CA ALA A 439 44.00 35.96 22.41
C ALA A 439 44.53 34.68 23.06
N LEU A 440 45.49 33.99 22.42
CA LEU A 440 46.08 32.75 22.92
C LEU A 440 47.07 32.97 24.07
N GLY A 441 47.71 34.15 24.12
CA GLY A 441 48.73 34.51 25.11
C GLY A 441 48.19 34.84 26.50
N ASP A 442 46.87 35.01 26.67
CA ASP A 442 46.25 35.19 27.99
C ASP A 442 46.36 33.90 28.81
N LYS A 443 46.96 34.03 30.01
CA LYS A 443 47.28 32.89 30.89
C LYS A 443 46.16 32.54 31.85
N GLN A 444 45.18 33.42 32.02
CA GLN A 444 44.11 33.26 33.01
C GLN A 444 42.76 33.00 32.35
N TYR A 445 42.53 33.61 31.18
CA TYR A 445 41.22 33.62 30.54
C TYR A 445 41.27 33.13 29.09
N LEU A 446 40.25 32.39 28.70
CA LEU A 446 39.97 32.08 27.31
C LEU A 446 39.28 33.29 26.67
N LYS A 447 39.90 33.83 25.62
CA LYS A 447 39.44 35.03 24.91
C LYS A 447 39.17 34.74 23.44
N GLY A 448 38.11 35.37 22.97
CA GLY A 448 37.79 35.47 21.55
C GLY A 448 38.73 36.37 20.77
N LEU A 449 38.73 36.23 19.45
CA LEU A 449 39.33 37.20 18.55
C LEU A 449 38.57 38.53 18.61
N PRO A 450 39.24 39.68 18.45
CA PRO A 450 38.57 40.96 18.32
C PRO A 450 37.59 40.90 17.15
N SER A 451 36.32 41.09 17.46
CA SER A 451 35.24 40.95 16.49
C SER A 451 34.17 42.00 16.71
N LYS A 452 33.46 42.36 15.64
CA LYS A 452 32.38 43.33 15.67
C LYS A 452 31.28 42.90 14.71
N VAL A 453 30.05 42.84 15.21
CA VAL A 453 28.88 42.74 14.35
C VAL A 453 28.45 44.15 13.95
N THR A 454 28.28 44.40 12.65
CA THR A 454 27.82 45.69 12.14
C THR A 454 26.57 45.56 11.28
N SER A 455 25.67 46.53 11.38
CA SER A 455 24.47 46.58 10.53
C SER A 455 24.83 46.97 9.10
N VAL A 456 24.25 46.29 8.11
CA VAL A 456 24.57 46.49 6.69
C VAL A 456 23.33 46.96 5.92
N PRO A 457 23.37 48.08 5.18
CA PRO A 457 22.22 48.59 4.42
C PRO A 457 21.99 47.84 3.09
N GLY A 458 22.73 46.77 2.82
CA GLY A 458 22.89 46.15 1.50
C GLY A 458 21.75 45.26 1.03
N ILE A 459 20.49 45.63 1.25
CA ILE A 459 19.33 44.89 0.73
C ILE A 459 18.35 45.89 0.10
N ASN A 460 17.96 45.63 -1.13
CA ASN A 460 16.83 46.31 -1.78
C ASN A 460 15.65 45.34 -1.85
N MET A 461 14.45 45.83 -1.48
CA MET A 461 13.22 45.04 -1.48
C MET A 461 12.15 45.79 -2.25
N GLU A 462 11.61 45.15 -3.27
CA GLU A 462 10.48 45.65 -4.05
C GLU A 462 9.28 44.74 -3.84
N SER A 463 8.23 45.25 -3.21
CA SER A 463 6.96 44.53 -3.04
C SER A 463 5.93 45.06 -4.04
N LYS A 464 5.38 44.16 -4.85
CA LYS A 464 4.18 44.36 -5.67
C LYS A 464 3.06 43.48 -5.11
N ASP A 465 1.83 43.71 -5.52
CA ASP A 465 0.64 43.11 -4.90
C ASP A 465 0.73 41.56 -4.75
N ASP A 466 1.38 40.88 -5.70
CA ASP A 466 1.50 39.41 -5.73
C ASP A 466 2.94 38.86 -5.61
N GLU A 467 3.96 39.68 -5.35
CA GLU A 467 5.35 39.23 -5.30
C GLU A 467 6.24 40.20 -4.51
N THR A 468 7.17 39.67 -3.72
CA THR A 468 8.29 40.44 -3.17
C THR A 468 9.60 39.99 -3.80
N VAL A 469 10.32 40.94 -4.41
CA VAL A 469 11.64 40.71 -5.00
C VAL A 469 12.72 41.30 -4.09
N ILE A 470 13.65 40.45 -3.66
CA ILE A 470 14.77 40.84 -2.79
C ILE A 470 16.05 40.79 -3.61
N THR A 471 16.79 41.88 -3.64
CA THR A 471 18.09 41.99 -4.32
C THR A 471 19.17 42.45 -3.36
N MET A 472 20.39 41.94 -3.56
CA MET A 472 21.55 42.37 -2.77
C MET A 472 21.97 43.78 -3.22
N GLY A 473 22.17 44.66 -2.26
CA GLY A 473 22.75 45.99 -2.46
C GLY A 473 24.27 45.93 -2.61
N ASP A 474 24.94 47.08 -2.50
CA ASP A 474 26.36 47.20 -2.85
C ASP A 474 27.33 46.52 -1.87
N LYS A 475 26.92 46.29 -0.61
CA LYS A 475 27.77 45.71 0.44
C LYS A 475 27.04 44.57 1.15
N PHE A 476 27.44 43.33 0.91
CA PHE A 476 26.99 42.11 1.59
C PHE A 476 28.07 41.01 1.48
N PRO A 477 29.24 41.17 2.13
CA PRO A 477 30.39 40.27 1.98
C PRO A 477 30.17 38.90 2.65
N PRO A 478 31.05 37.90 2.42
CA PRO A 478 31.02 36.65 3.19
C PRO A 478 31.05 36.91 4.69
N GLY A 479 30.30 36.12 5.47
CA GLY A 479 30.08 36.37 6.90
C GLY A 479 28.88 37.28 7.20
N SER A 480 27.95 37.43 6.25
CA SER A 480 26.76 38.28 6.37
C SER A 480 25.45 37.51 6.36
N ILE A 481 24.43 38.06 7.02
CA ILE A 481 23.05 37.55 6.99
C ILE A 481 22.05 38.68 6.77
N ALA A 482 20.90 38.35 6.17
CA ALA A 482 19.73 39.21 6.08
C ALA A 482 18.48 38.41 6.48
N LEU A 483 17.68 38.97 7.39
CA LEU A 483 16.53 38.29 7.96
C LEU A 483 15.23 39.08 7.70
N PHE A 484 14.19 38.36 7.33
CA PHE A 484 12.88 38.91 6.98
C PHE A 484 11.77 38.15 7.68
N GLU A 485 10.76 38.87 8.13
CA GLU A 485 9.44 38.32 8.44
C GLU A 485 8.64 38.21 7.13
N THR A 486 7.91 37.12 6.93
CA THR A 486 7.16 36.83 5.71
C THR A 486 5.73 36.40 6.02
N TRP A 487 4.78 36.73 5.16
CA TRP A 487 3.40 36.27 5.25
C TRP A 487 2.76 36.23 3.86
N ILE A 488 1.70 35.43 3.71
CA ILE A 488 0.91 35.34 2.48
C ILE A 488 -0.43 36.04 2.75
N PRO A 489 -0.69 37.24 2.19
CA PRO A 489 -1.93 37.98 2.46
C PRO A 489 -3.19 37.15 2.14
N ALA A 490 -3.17 36.41 1.03
CA ALA A 490 -4.27 35.53 0.63
C ALA A 490 -4.52 34.36 1.62
N ALA A 491 -3.56 34.06 2.49
CA ALA A 491 -3.63 32.99 3.49
C ALA A 491 -3.60 33.51 4.93
N GLU A 492 -3.69 34.83 5.17
CA GLU A 492 -3.69 35.42 6.52
C GLU A 492 -4.92 34.98 7.36
N HIS A 493 -5.98 34.53 6.68
CA HIS A 493 -7.17 33.90 7.25
C HIS A 493 -7.20 32.36 7.11
N ALA A 494 -6.08 31.72 6.74
CA ALA A 494 -6.04 30.29 6.42
C ALA A 494 -6.20 29.34 7.61
N SER A 495 -6.11 29.82 8.86
CA SER A 495 -6.45 29.01 10.04
C SER A 495 -7.90 28.51 10.02
N GLY A 496 -8.81 29.21 9.33
CA GLY A 496 -10.16 28.74 9.03
C GLY A 496 -10.31 27.97 7.71
N LEU A 497 -9.31 28.04 6.81
CA LEU A 497 -9.40 27.48 5.47
C LEU A 497 -9.33 25.95 5.48
N ASP A 498 -8.39 25.35 6.20
CA ASP A 498 -8.27 23.88 6.31
C ASP A 498 -9.57 23.29 6.90
N THR A 499 -10.18 23.95 7.88
CA THR A 499 -11.51 23.57 8.42
C THR A 499 -12.62 23.78 7.39
N HIS A 500 -12.61 24.91 6.67
CA HIS A 500 -13.62 25.20 5.65
C HIS A 500 -13.60 24.15 4.53
N VAL A 501 -12.42 23.80 4.00
CA VAL A 501 -12.28 22.84 2.89
C VAL A 501 -12.53 21.39 3.30
N THR A 502 -12.48 21.07 4.61
CA THR A 502 -12.73 19.72 5.13
C THR A 502 -14.12 19.51 5.71
N SER A 503 -14.94 20.56 5.89
CA SER A 503 -16.25 20.49 6.57
C SER A 503 -17.45 20.52 5.63
N GLY A 504 -18.56 19.91 6.06
CA GLY A 504 -19.85 19.94 5.37
C GLY A 504 -20.01 18.98 4.19
N ALA A 505 -18.98 18.15 3.91
CA ALA A 505 -19.02 17.21 2.79
C ALA A 505 -20.09 16.12 2.98
N LYS A 506 -20.23 15.55 4.19
CA LYS A 506 -21.29 14.55 4.45
C LYS A 506 -22.70 15.12 4.28
N GLU A 507 -22.93 16.35 4.72
CA GLU A 507 -24.22 17.02 4.54
C GLU A 507 -24.55 17.19 3.05
N ALA A 508 -23.55 17.59 2.24
CA ALA A 508 -23.70 17.71 0.79
C ALA A 508 -24.07 16.36 0.12
N PHE A 509 -23.61 15.23 0.68
CA PHE A 509 -23.89 13.88 0.18
C PHE A 509 -25.15 13.23 0.77
N SER A 510 -25.79 13.84 1.77
CA SER A 510 -26.90 13.25 2.53
C SER A 510 -28.11 12.80 1.70
N LYS A 511 -28.32 13.40 0.52
CA LYS A 511 -29.42 13.08 -0.42
C LYS A 511 -28.99 12.24 -1.61
N VAL A 512 -27.69 12.03 -1.81
CA VAL A 512 -27.12 11.24 -2.91
C VAL A 512 -27.46 9.77 -2.66
N ASP A 513 -27.87 9.05 -3.71
CA ASP A 513 -28.07 7.59 -3.66
C ASP A 513 -26.94 6.80 -4.33
N LEU A 514 -27.05 5.46 -4.33
CA LEU A 514 -26.03 4.57 -4.88
C LEU A 514 -25.86 4.70 -6.41
N VAL A 515 -26.90 5.14 -7.13
CA VAL A 515 -26.82 5.34 -8.58
C VAL A 515 -26.19 6.70 -8.89
N ASP A 516 -26.51 7.73 -8.10
CA ASP A 516 -25.83 9.03 -8.18
C ASP A 516 -24.31 8.89 -7.92
N LEU A 517 -23.93 8.07 -6.94
CA LEU A 517 -22.52 7.81 -6.60
C LEU A 517 -21.73 7.17 -7.75
N ASN A 518 -22.38 6.42 -8.67
CA ASN A 518 -21.70 5.94 -9.88
C ASN A 518 -21.10 7.09 -10.68
N PHE A 519 -21.88 8.18 -10.85
CA PHE A 519 -21.44 9.36 -11.60
C PHE A 519 -20.43 10.21 -10.83
N ILE A 520 -20.63 10.37 -9.51
CA ILE A 520 -19.73 11.18 -8.68
C ILE A 520 -18.36 10.51 -8.53
N MET A 521 -18.33 9.20 -8.28
CA MET A 521 -17.11 8.50 -7.86
C MET A 521 -16.35 7.88 -9.04
N TYR A 522 -17.04 7.35 -10.06
CA TYR A 522 -16.41 6.43 -11.02
C TYR A 522 -16.45 6.94 -12.46
N ARG A 523 -17.31 6.39 -13.31
CA ARG A 523 -17.37 6.62 -14.77
C ARG A 523 -16.04 6.35 -15.48
N CYS A 524 -15.91 5.17 -16.07
CA CYS A 524 -14.78 4.94 -16.99
C CYS A 524 -14.92 5.80 -18.25
N GLU A 525 -13.86 5.93 -19.05
CA GLU A 525 -13.86 6.82 -20.21
C GLU A 525 -15.01 6.54 -21.20
N ALA A 526 -15.28 5.27 -21.50
CA ALA A 526 -16.38 4.89 -22.38
C ALA A 526 -17.75 5.37 -21.87
N GLU A 527 -17.99 5.23 -20.56
CA GLU A 527 -19.23 5.66 -19.92
C GLU A 527 -19.39 7.19 -19.88
N GLU A 528 -18.30 7.92 -19.63
CA GLU A 528 -18.29 9.38 -19.62
C GLU A 528 -18.53 9.96 -21.02
N MET A 529 -17.86 9.39 -22.03
CA MET A 529 -18.07 9.76 -23.44
C MET A 529 -19.50 9.47 -23.88
N ASP A 530 -20.04 8.30 -23.53
CA ASP A 530 -21.41 7.94 -23.86
C ASP A 530 -22.42 8.90 -23.24
N SER A 531 -22.25 9.27 -21.96
CA SER A 531 -23.14 10.22 -21.28
C SER A 531 -23.04 11.64 -21.80
N SER A 532 -21.88 12.05 -22.30
CA SER A 532 -21.64 13.42 -22.77
C SER A 532 -21.82 13.61 -24.28
N ASN A 533 -22.19 12.55 -25.03
CA ASN A 533 -22.18 12.51 -26.49
C ASN A 533 -20.77 12.82 -27.07
N GLY A 534 -19.73 12.26 -26.45
CA GLY A 534 -18.33 12.39 -26.84
C GLY A 534 -17.68 13.72 -26.50
N LYS A 535 -18.33 14.57 -25.68
CA LYS A 535 -17.81 15.90 -25.33
C LYS A 535 -16.84 15.87 -24.15
N ASP A 536 -17.11 15.00 -23.18
CA ASP A 536 -16.34 14.84 -21.96
C ASP A 536 -15.77 13.42 -21.91
N GLY A 537 -14.51 13.29 -21.53
CA GLY A 537 -13.83 12.03 -21.24
C GLY A 537 -13.17 12.07 -19.86
N VAL A 538 -12.29 11.12 -19.58
CA VAL A 538 -11.44 11.13 -18.39
C VAL A 538 -10.37 12.21 -18.49
N TYR A 539 -9.91 12.74 -17.34
CA TYR A 539 -8.86 13.74 -17.32
C TYR A 539 -7.51 13.15 -17.75
N ASP A 540 -6.74 13.91 -18.52
CA ASP A 540 -5.35 13.57 -18.86
C ASP A 540 -4.40 14.47 -18.09
N ILE A 541 -3.62 13.88 -17.19
CA ILE A 541 -2.58 14.59 -16.43
C ILE A 541 -1.30 14.58 -17.28
N PRO A 542 -0.78 15.75 -17.70
CA PRO A 542 0.44 15.80 -18.51
C PRO A 542 1.62 15.08 -17.84
N SER A 543 2.34 14.26 -18.61
CA SER A 543 3.45 13.41 -18.15
C SER A 543 3.09 12.29 -17.16
N HIS A 544 1.79 12.01 -16.98
CA HIS A 544 1.30 10.83 -16.26
C HIS A 544 0.37 10.00 -17.14
N GLY A 545 -0.66 10.63 -17.72
CA GLY A 545 -1.65 9.98 -18.59
C GLY A 545 -3.08 10.18 -18.09
N LYS A 546 -4.00 9.45 -18.72
CA LYS A 546 -5.43 9.49 -18.41
C LYS A 546 -5.74 8.82 -17.07
N LEU A 547 -6.63 9.43 -16.30
CA LEU A 547 -7.27 8.77 -15.16
C LEU A 547 -8.12 7.60 -15.65
N VAL A 548 -8.21 6.54 -14.84
CA VAL A 548 -9.07 5.38 -15.15
C VAL A 548 -10.57 5.69 -14.98
N TYR A 549 -10.87 6.66 -14.12
CA TYR A 549 -12.21 7.16 -13.80
C TYR A 549 -12.26 8.67 -13.96
N ALA A 550 -13.41 9.19 -14.40
CA ALA A 550 -13.66 10.62 -14.50
C ALA A 550 -14.02 11.23 -13.13
N GLY A 551 -14.65 10.45 -12.26
CA GLY A 551 -15.08 10.82 -10.92
C GLY A 551 -13.97 10.88 -9.88
N LEU A 552 -14.37 11.01 -8.61
CA LEU A 552 -13.46 11.20 -7.47
C LEU A 552 -12.48 10.04 -7.25
N GLU A 553 -12.86 8.79 -7.54
CA GLU A 553 -11.95 7.63 -7.42
C GLU A 553 -10.75 7.75 -8.37
N GLY A 554 -10.93 8.34 -9.56
CA GLY A 554 -9.83 8.52 -10.52
C GLY A 554 -8.75 9.43 -9.94
N TRP A 555 -9.15 10.54 -9.33
CA TRP A 555 -8.22 11.43 -8.62
C TRP A 555 -7.63 10.77 -7.38
N TRP A 556 -8.45 10.10 -6.59
CA TRP A 556 -8.04 9.50 -5.32
C TRP A 556 -7.03 8.37 -5.51
N SER A 557 -7.19 7.54 -6.55
CA SER A 557 -6.28 6.44 -6.89
C SER A 557 -4.84 6.93 -7.13
N VAL A 558 -4.69 8.12 -7.71
CA VAL A 558 -3.38 8.78 -7.87
C VAL A 558 -2.96 9.49 -6.58
N LEU A 559 -3.84 10.29 -6.00
CA LEU A 559 -3.54 11.15 -4.85
C LEU A 559 -3.16 10.37 -3.59
N LYS A 560 -3.74 9.19 -3.37
CA LYS A 560 -3.49 8.39 -2.16
C LYS A 560 -1.99 8.15 -1.95
N LYS A 561 -1.28 7.68 -2.99
CA LYS A 561 0.17 7.44 -2.92
C LYS A 561 0.96 8.75 -2.84
N VAL A 562 0.57 9.75 -3.63
CA VAL A 562 1.21 11.09 -3.64
C VAL A 562 1.17 11.74 -2.26
N ILE A 563 0.04 11.61 -1.55
CA ILE A 563 -0.16 12.13 -0.19
C ILE A 563 0.62 11.28 0.82
N ASP A 564 0.54 9.96 0.74
CA ASP A 564 1.22 9.05 1.68
C ASP A 564 2.75 9.23 1.64
N GLU A 565 3.31 9.47 0.46
CA GLU A 565 4.75 9.65 0.22
C GLU A 565 5.19 11.13 0.25
N ASN A 566 4.25 12.07 0.38
CA ASN A 566 4.46 13.51 0.23
C ASN A 566 5.21 13.87 -1.08
N ASP A 567 4.86 13.23 -2.19
CA ASP A 567 5.51 13.38 -3.49
C ASP A 567 5.07 14.68 -4.19
N LEU A 568 5.64 15.80 -3.76
CA LEU A 568 5.42 17.10 -4.39
C LEU A 568 6.05 17.20 -5.80
N ALA A 569 6.82 16.21 -6.23
CA ALA A 569 7.41 16.13 -7.57
C ALA A 569 6.51 15.39 -8.58
N HIS A 570 5.45 14.72 -8.11
CA HIS A 570 4.52 14.00 -8.97
C HIS A 570 3.97 14.89 -10.10
N PRO A 571 3.78 14.37 -11.33
CA PRO A 571 3.21 15.15 -12.44
C PRO A 571 1.89 15.86 -12.11
N LEU A 572 1.04 15.25 -11.29
CA LEU A 572 -0.19 15.87 -10.78
C LEU A 572 0.08 17.15 -9.97
N ALA A 573 1.04 17.11 -9.03
CA ALA A 573 1.40 18.28 -8.24
C ALA A 573 1.99 19.38 -9.13
N GLN A 574 2.82 19.02 -10.09
CA GLN A 574 3.36 19.97 -11.07
C GLN A 574 2.26 20.58 -11.95
N HIS A 575 1.29 19.77 -12.37
CA HIS A 575 0.17 20.22 -13.18
C HIS A 575 -0.73 21.20 -12.42
N LEU A 576 -1.04 20.90 -11.16
CA LEU A 576 -1.79 21.78 -10.26
C LEU A 576 -1.07 23.11 -9.97
N ARG A 577 0.28 23.11 -9.94
CA ARG A 577 1.08 24.35 -9.89
C ARG A 577 1.04 25.14 -11.20
N SER A 578 0.91 24.44 -12.33
CA SER A 578 0.94 25.04 -13.67
C SER A 578 -0.40 25.66 -14.08
N GLY A 579 -1.51 25.19 -13.51
CA GLY A 579 -2.82 25.80 -13.72
C GLY A 579 -3.97 25.11 -12.97
N GLN A 580 -5.14 25.73 -13.03
CA GLN A 580 -6.31 25.36 -12.22
C GLN A 580 -7.32 24.44 -12.95
N TRP A 581 -6.95 23.89 -14.11
CA TRP A 581 -7.87 23.13 -14.97
C TRP A 581 -8.49 21.90 -14.30
N ALA A 582 -7.78 21.25 -13.38
CA ALA A 582 -8.29 20.08 -12.64
C ALA A 582 -9.47 20.44 -11.73
N LEU A 583 -9.49 21.66 -11.17
CA LEU A 583 -10.58 22.18 -10.34
C LEU A 583 -11.84 22.34 -11.21
N ASP A 584 -11.67 22.98 -12.37
CA ASP A 584 -12.76 23.26 -13.31
C ASP A 584 -13.36 21.98 -13.90
N TYR A 585 -12.52 21.00 -14.25
CA TYR A 585 -12.97 19.71 -14.76
C TYR A 585 -13.81 18.94 -13.73
N THR A 586 -13.33 18.88 -12.49
CA THR A 586 -13.98 18.13 -11.40
C THR A 586 -15.37 18.69 -11.08
N VAL A 587 -15.50 20.01 -10.96
CA VAL A 587 -16.79 20.67 -10.71
C VAL A 587 -17.68 20.68 -11.95
N GLY A 588 -17.10 21.01 -13.12
CA GLY A 588 -17.84 21.23 -14.34
C GLY A 588 -18.64 20.00 -14.81
N ARG A 589 -18.09 18.80 -14.62
CA ARG A 589 -18.81 17.53 -14.89
C ARG A 589 -20.10 17.45 -14.09
N LEU A 590 -20.02 17.65 -12.76
CA LEU A 590 -21.16 17.46 -11.87
C LEU A 590 -22.22 18.53 -12.13
N GLN A 591 -21.79 19.78 -12.35
CA GLN A 591 -22.69 20.90 -12.68
C GLN A 591 -23.42 20.74 -14.03
N ARG A 592 -22.76 20.13 -15.03
CA ARG A 592 -23.41 19.84 -16.31
C ARG A 592 -24.47 18.76 -16.13
N LYS A 593 -24.12 17.69 -15.42
CA LYS A 593 -25.00 16.55 -15.20
C LYS A 593 -26.18 16.88 -14.28
N SER A 594 -25.99 17.70 -13.25
CA SER A 594 -27.03 18.08 -12.30
C SER A 594 -28.21 18.85 -12.91
N LYS A 595 -28.05 19.36 -14.14
CA LYS A 595 -29.09 20.06 -14.90
C LYS A 595 -29.98 19.11 -15.72
N GLU A 596 -29.61 17.83 -15.82
CA GLU A 596 -30.40 16.81 -16.49
C GLU A 596 -31.45 16.24 -15.52
N GLU A 597 -32.62 15.90 -16.06
CA GLU A 597 -33.71 15.28 -15.28
C GLU A 597 -33.25 13.97 -14.63
N GLY A 598 -33.49 13.83 -13.33
CA GLY A 598 -33.11 12.65 -12.54
C GLY A 598 -31.71 12.70 -11.92
N PHE A 599 -30.94 13.78 -12.13
CA PHE A 599 -29.60 13.98 -11.56
C PHE A 599 -29.51 15.20 -10.63
N GLU A 600 -30.64 15.74 -10.17
CA GLU A 600 -30.70 16.97 -9.39
C GLU A 600 -29.96 16.86 -8.05
N ARG A 601 -29.83 15.64 -7.52
CA ARG A 601 -29.10 15.34 -6.28
C ARG A 601 -27.60 15.58 -6.38
N LEU A 602 -27.05 15.62 -7.59
CA LEU A 602 -25.65 15.97 -7.84
C LEU A 602 -25.34 17.44 -7.57
N GLN A 603 -26.38 18.30 -7.50
CA GLN A 603 -26.21 19.74 -7.33
C GLN A 603 -25.54 20.10 -6.00
N ALA A 604 -25.89 19.43 -4.90
CA ALA A 604 -25.32 19.74 -3.59
C ALA A 604 -23.82 19.40 -3.50
N PRO A 605 -23.35 18.20 -3.91
CA PRO A 605 -21.92 17.92 -4.06
C PRO A 605 -21.20 18.88 -5.02
N ALA A 606 -21.83 19.24 -6.14
CA ALA A 606 -21.25 20.16 -7.11
C ALA A 606 -21.04 21.57 -6.54
N LEU A 607 -22.03 22.09 -5.80
CA LEU A 607 -21.93 23.39 -5.11
C LEU A 607 -20.87 23.36 -4.01
N TRP A 608 -20.83 22.29 -3.22
CA TRP A 608 -19.81 22.14 -2.19
C TRP A 608 -18.40 22.18 -2.80
N LEU A 609 -18.15 21.40 -3.85
CA LEU A 609 -16.85 21.41 -4.55
C LEU A 609 -16.53 22.77 -5.17
N GLN A 610 -17.53 23.44 -5.75
CA GLN A 610 -17.36 24.78 -6.31
C GLN A 610 -16.93 25.78 -5.24
N GLU A 611 -17.65 25.84 -4.11
CA GLU A 611 -17.33 26.73 -3.01
C GLU A 611 -15.91 26.49 -2.47
N ARG A 612 -15.49 25.22 -2.32
CA ARG A 612 -14.15 24.89 -1.81
C ARG A 612 -13.05 25.18 -2.82
N PHE A 613 -13.28 24.92 -4.10
CA PHE A 613 -12.30 25.29 -5.12
C PHE A 613 -12.19 26.79 -5.31
N ASP A 614 -13.30 27.52 -5.30
CA ASP A 614 -13.30 28.99 -5.40
C ASP A 614 -12.53 29.63 -4.22
N ALA A 615 -12.62 29.05 -3.01
CA ALA A 615 -11.86 29.49 -1.85
C ALA A 615 -10.33 29.36 -2.02
N ILE A 616 -9.83 28.43 -2.85
CA ILE A 616 -8.39 28.18 -3.02
C ILE A 616 -7.80 28.80 -4.30
N ARG A 617 -8.62 29.39 -5.19
CA ARG A 617 -8.14 29.93 -6.49
C ARG A 617 -7.13 31.06 -6.35
N ASN A 618 -7.22 31.83 -5.27
CA ASN A 618 -6.35 32.97 -5.01
C ASN A 618 -5.09 32.57 -4.23
N LEU A 619 -4.93 31.29 -3.87
CA LEU A 619 -3.72 30.83 -3.20
C LEU A 619 -2.54 30.80 -4.18
N PRO A 620 -1.32 31.03 -3.70
CA PRO A 620 -0.12 30.80 -4.49
C PRO A 620 -0.07 29.38 -5.05
N SER A 621 0.41 29.25 -6.28
CA SER A 621 0.33 27.99 -7.04
C SER A 621 0.97 26.80 -6.32
N PHE A 622 2.05 27.03 -5.56
CA PHE A 622 2.73 25.99 -4.79
C PHE A 622 1.89 25.38 -3.66
N LEU A 623 0.80 26.02 -3.23
CA LEU A 623 -0.14 25.49 -2.23
C LEU A 623 -1.30 24.70 -2.84
N LEU A 624 -1.58 24.87 -4.14
CA LEU A 624 -2.70 24.21 -4.81
C LEU A 624 -2.66 22.67 -4.72
N PRO A 625 -1.51 21.99 -4.86
CA PRO A 625 -1.45 20.53 -4.69
C PRO A 625 -1.99 20.05 -3.34
N ARG A 626 -1.56 20.67 -2.23
CA ARG A 626 -2.00 20.35 -0.87
C ARG A 626 -3.52 20.48 -0.73
N TYR A 627 -4.06 21.64 -1.08
CA TYR A 627 -5.48 21.93 -0.88
C TYR A 627 -6.38 21.15 -1.82
N PHE A 628 -5.96 20.91 -3.06
CA PHE A 628 -6.66 20.01 -3.97
C PHE A 628 -6.71 18.58 -3.39
N GLY A 629 -5.57 18.08 -2.90
CA GLY A 629 -5.49 16.77 -2.24
C GLY A 629 -6.42 16.65 -1.03
N LEU A 630 -6.46 17.70 -0.19
CA LEU A 630 -7.33 17.76 0.99
C LEU A 630 -8.82 17.75 0.61
N ILE A 631 -9.23 18.59 -0.34
CA ILE A 631 -10.63 18.65 -0.82
C ILE A 631 -11.05 17.32 -1.42
N ILE A 632 -10.24 16.75 -2.32
CA ILE A 632 -10.55 15.46 -2.96
C ILE A 632 -10.64 14.35 -1.92
N LYS A 633 -9.71 14.28 -0.96
CA LYS A 633 -9.77 13.30 0.14
C LYS A 633 -11.07 13.41 0.93
N THR A 634 -11.46 14.62 1.31
CA THR A 634 -12.68 14.87 2.08
C THR A 634 -13.93 14.45 1.30
N VAL A 635 -14.05 14.89 0.04
CA VAL A 635 -15.24 14.58 -0.77
C VAL A 635 -15.31 13.12 -1.18
N TYR A 636 -14.16 12.48 -1.41
CA TYR A 636 -14.03 11.05 -1.66
C TYR A 636 -14.52 10.24 -0.45
N SER A 637 -14.04 10.60 0.75
CA SER A 637 -14.41 9.92 1.99
C SER A 637 -15.92 10.05 2.25
N ALA A 638 -16.48 11.24 2.07
CA ALA A 638 -17.93 11.45 2.18
C ALA A 638 -18.73 10.61 1.18
N GLY A 639 -18.27 10.51 -0.08
CA GLY A 639 -18.90 9.66 -1.10
C GLY A 639 -18.80 8.17 -0.80
N PHE A 640 -17.64 7.70 -0.33
CA PHE A 640 -17.42 6.30 0.06
C PHE A 640 -18.27 5.93 1.27
N ASP A 641 -18.26 6.75 2.33
CA ASP A 641 -19.06 6.54 3.53
C ASP A 641 -20.55 6.54 3.20
N ARG A 642 -21.01 7.49 2.38
CA ARG A 642 -22.40 7.52 1.92
C ARG A 642 -22.78 6.24 1.18
N GLY A 643 -21.89 5.71 0.36
CA GLY A 643 -22.09 4.44 -0.33
C GLY A 643 -22.27 3.28 0.65
N VAL A 644 -21.42 3.20 1.67
CA VAL A 644 -21.50 2.17 2.72
C VAL A 644 -22.76 2.32 3.57
N GLU A 645 -23.13 3.53 3.97
CA GLU A 645 -24.32 3.84 4.78
C GLU A 645 -25.64 3.40 4.12
N LEU A 646 -25.70 3.46 2.79
CA LEU A 646 -26.87 3.06 2.02
C LEU A 646 -26.97 1.55 1.78
N MET A 647 -25.93 0.80 2.13
CA MET A 647 -25.88 -0.66 1.95
C MET A 647 -26.31 -1.41 3.22
N SER A 648 -26.42 -2.73 3.13
CA SER A 648 -26.82 -3.62 4.21
C SER A 648 -25.95 -3.49 5.46
N GLU A 649 -26.50 -3.84 6.62
CA GLU A 649 -25.78 -3.81 7.91
C GLU A 649 -24.48 -4.64 7.88
N ASN A 650 -24.47 -5.75 7.13
CA ASN A 650 -23.29 -6.59 6.94
C ASN A 650 -22.13 -5.84 6.23
N VAL A 651 -22.45 -4.91 5.32
CA VAL A 651 -21.44 -4.05 4.68
C VAL A 651 -21.03 -2.92 5.62
N GLN A 652 -21.99 -2.24 6.26
CA GLN A 652 -21.72 -1.14 7.18
C GLN A 652 -20.77 -1.53 8.32
N LYS A 653 -21.04 -2.69 8.94
CA LYS A 653 -20.23 -3.28 10.02
C LYS A 653 -19.12 -4.20 9.53
N GLY A 654 -19.01 -4.39 8.21
CA GLY A 654 -18.02 -5.24 7.57
C GLY A 654 -16.60 -4.68 7.66
N GLN A 655 -15.61 -5.54 7.47
CA GLN A 655 -14.21 -5.11 7.36
C GLN A 655 -13.96 -4.27 6.10
N TRP A 656 -12.84 -3.54 6.05
CA TRP A 656 -12.48 -2.69 4.91
C TRP A 656 -12.58 -3.40 3.55
N PHE A 657 -12.14 -4.66 3.45
CA PHE A 657 -12.18 -5.41 2.19
C PHE A 657 -13.61 -5.69 1.71
N MET A 658 -14.54 -5.96 2.64
CA MET A 658 -15.95 -6.09 2.30
C MET A 658 -16.52 -4.77 1.77
N LYS A 659 -16.18 -3.65 2.40
CA LYS A 659 -16.62 -2.32 1.97
C LYS A 659 -16.09 -1.98 0.56
N SER A 660 -14.81 -2.25 0.30
CA SER A 660 -14.22 -2.07 -1.04
C SER A 660 -14.89 -2.93 -2.10
N LEU A 661 -15.13 -4.23 -1.82
CA LEU A 661 -15.87 -5.11 -2.74
C LEU A 661 -17.29 -4.61 -2.99
N ALA A 662 -17.99 -4.16 -1.95
CA ALA A 662 -19.36 -3.67 -2.06
C ALA A 662 -19.46 -2.41 -2.92
N MET A 663 -18.45 -1.53 -2.88
CA MET A 663 -18.37 -0.34 -3.73
C MET A 663 -18.19 -0.67 -5.22
N VAL A 664 -17.72 -1.87 -5.58
CA VAL A 664 -17.77 -2.35 -6.98
C VAL A 664 -19.21 -2.44 -7.49
N SER A 665 -20.21 -2.66 -6.62
CA SER A 665 -21.62 -2.59 -7.05
C SER A 665 -22.01 -1.19 -7.57
N VAL A 666 -21.42 -0.14 -7.00
CA VAL A 666 -21.62 1.25 -7.42
C VAL A 666 -20.84 1.55 -8.70
N GLN A 667 -19.63 1.00 -8.84
CA GLN A 667 -18.85 1.09 -10.10
C GLN A 667 -19.63 0.53 -11.28
N GLN A 668 -20.19 -0.68 -11.13
CA GLN A 668 -20.76 -1.43 -12.24
C GLN A 668 -22.21 -1.05 -12.55
N THR A 669 -22.93 -0.38 -11.64
CA THR A 669 -24.36 -0.08 -11.80
C THR A 669 -24.63 1.41 -11.91
N GLY A 670 -25.05 1.86 -13.09
CA GLY A 670 -25.33 3.26 -13.36
C GLY A 670 -26.12 3.46 -14.64
N PHE A 671 -26.38 4.72 -14.99
CA PHE A 671 -27.01 5.09 -16.24
C PHE A 671 -25.96 5.27 -17.35
N VAL A 672 -26.28 4.78 -18.55
CA VAL A 672 -25.61 5.14 -19.81
C VAL A 672 -26.70 5.44 -20.85
N LYS A 673 -26.37 6.20 -21.89
CA LYS A 673 -27.30 6.54 -22.97
C LYS A 673 -27.47 5.40 -23.97
N SER A 674 -26.39 4.70 -24.31
CA SER A 674 -26.43 3.64 -25.33
C SER A 674 -26.95 2.29 -24.86
N ALA A 675 -27.14 2.11 -23.55
CA ALA A 675 -27.59 0.85 -22.98
C ALA A 675 -28.52 1.04 -21.77
N SER A 676 -29.46 0.12 -21.63
CA SER A 676 -30.40 -0.03 -20.52
C SER A 676 -30.79 -1.51 -20.37
N LEU A 677 -31.73 -1.81 -19.49
CA LEU A 677 -32.40 -3.10 -19.40
C LEU A 677 -33.58 -3.24 -20.38
N TYR A 678 -34.12 -2.12 -20.86
CA TYR A 678 -35.31 -2.08 -21.73
C TYR A 678 -35.08 -1.22 -22.98
N PRO A 679 -35.79 -1.48 -24.11
CA PRO A 679 -35.48 -0.82 -25.38
C PRO A 679 -35.83 0.67 -25.38
N LYS A 680 -36.85 1.07 -24.62
CA LYS A 680 -37.45 2.42 -24.63
C LYS A 680 -37.48 3.10 -23.26
N ARG A 681 -36.87 2.48 -22.24
CA ARG A 681 -36.87 2.99 -20.87
C ARG A 681 -35.44 2.94 -20.32
N ALA A 682 -34.89 4.10 -19.98
CA ALA A 682 -33.60 4.19 -19.31
C ALA A 682 -33.75 3.80 -17.84
N VAL A 683 -32.98 2.80 -17.41
CA VAL A 683 -32.86 2.39 -16.01
C VAL A 683 -31.39 2.11 -15.69
N PRO A 684 -30.97 2.19 -14.41
CA PRO A 684 -29.64 1.77 -14.02
C PRO A 684 -29.44 0.30 -14.42
N SER A 685 -28.32 0.02 -15.07
CA SER A 685 -28.02 -1.31 -15.56
C SER A 685 -26.62 -1.73 -15.14
N LEU A 686 -26.45 -3.02 -14.84
CA LEU A 686 -25.16 -3.58 -14.45
C LEU A 686 -24.28 -3.80 -15.69
N ALA A 687 -23.11 -3.19 -15.69
CA ALA A 687 -22.00 -3.54 -16.57
C ALA A 687 -21.34 -4.83 -16.09
N ALA A 688 -20.97 -5.72 -17.01
CA ALA A 688 -20.17 -6.90 -16.63
C ALA A 688 -18.78 -6.47 -16.11
N GLY A 689 -18.25 -5.38 -16.66
CA GLY A 689 -16.86 -4.99 -16.48
C GLY A 689 -16.47 -3.65 -17.05
N LEU A 690 -15.55 -2.97 -16.39
CA LEU A 690 -15.02 -1.69 -16.87
C LEU A 690 -13.56 -1.83 -17.29
N PRO A 691 -13.14 -1.25 -18.43
CA PRO A 691 -13.93 -0.42 -19.34
C PRO A 691 -14.59 -1.21 -20.51
N HIS A 692 -14.22 -2.48 -20.71
CA HIS A 692 -14.53 -3.21 -21.94
C HIS A 692 -16.02 -3.52 -22.14
N PHE A 693 -16.77 -3.67 -21.05
CA PHE A 693 -18.17 -4.12 -21.05
C PHE A 693 -19.08 -3.07 -20.39
N ALA A 694 -18.86 -1.81 -20.75
CA ALA A 694 -19.47 -0.67 -20.06
C ALA A 694 -20.61 0.00 -20.83
N VAL A 695 -20.65 -0.07 -22.16
CA VAL A 695 -21.62 0.69 -22.97
C VAL A 695 -22.18 -0.14 -24.13
N GLU A 696 -23.19 0.41 -24.80
CA GLU A 696 -23.87 -0.20 -25.94
C GLU A 696 -24.36 -1.65 -25.68
N TRP A 697 -24.34 -2.49 -26.71
CA TRP A 697 -24.72 -3.90 -26.60
C TRP A 697 -23.86 -4.63 -25.55
N ALA A 698 -22.57 -4.30 -25.44
CA ALA A 698 -21.61 -5.00 -24.61
C ALA A 698 -21.78 -4.78 -23.08
N ARG A 699 -22.73 -3.96 -22.62
CA ARG A 699 -22.89 -3.66 -21.19
C ARG A 699 -23.46 -4.83 -20.39
N CYS A 700 -24.62 -5.35 -20.79
CA CYS A 700 -25.42 -6.25 -19.96
C CYS A 700 -25.43 -7.69 -20.49
N TRP A 701 -24.84 -8.59 -19.71
CA TRP A 701 -24.76 -10.01 -19.99
C TRP A 701 -25.54 -10.80 -18.93
N GLY A 702 -26.53 -11.60 -19.32
CA GLY A 702 -27.40 -12.34 -18.39
C GLY A 702 -26.61 -13.27 -17.49
N ARG A 703 -25.55 -13.91 -18.01
CA ARG A 703 -24.65 -14.73 -17.20
C ARG A 703 -24.00 -13.89 -16.08
N ASP A 704 -23.27 -12.85 -16.44
CA ASP A 704 -22.54 -12.00 -15.50
C ASP A 704 -23.48 -11.33 -14.50
N VAL A 705 -24.64 -10.83 -14.95
CA VAL A 705 -25.66 -10.23 -14.09
C VAL A 705 -26.08 -11.21 -13.00
N PHE A 706 -26.45 -12.44 -13.35
CA PHE A 706 -27.02 -13.38 -12.38
C PHE A 706 -25.96 -14.14 -11.56
N ILE A 707 -24.71 -14.19 -12.00
CA ILE A 707 -23.61 -14.58 -11.12
C ILE A 707 -23.30 -13.48 -10.10
N SER A 708 -23.35 -12.21 -10.52
CA SER A 708 -22.97 -11.07 -9.68
C SER A 708 -24.07 -10.59 -8.73
N ALA A 709 -25.34 -10.75 -9.10
CA ALA A 709 -26.49 -10.14 -8.43
C ALA A 709 -26.61 -10.54 -6.96
N ARG A 710 -26.30 -11.79 -6.63
CA ARG A 710 -26.33 -12.26 -5.24
C ARG A 710 -25.38 -11.47 -4.35
N GLY A 711 -24.14 -11.26 -4.78
CA GLY A 711 -23.16 -10.46 -4.04
C GLY A 711 -23.41 -8.96 -4.14
N LEU A 712 -23.42 -8.44 -5.38
CA LEU A 712 -23.44 -6.99 -5.64
C LEU A 712 -24.78 -6.31 -5.36
N PHE A 713 -25.89 -7.06 -5.39
CA PHE A 713 -27.20 -6.51 -5.05
C PHE A 713 -27.78 -7.08 -3.77
N LEU A 714 -27.94 -8.40 -3.65
CA LEU A 714 -28.59 -8.96 -2.46
C LEU A 714 -27.70 -8.82 -1.21
N GLY A 715 -26.40 -9.11 -1.32
CA GLY A 715 -25.43 -8.97 -0.23
C GLY A 715 -25.25 -7.53 0.24
N THR A 716 -25.41 -6.56 -0.66
CA THR A 716 -25.29 -5.12 -0.38
C THR A 716 -26.63 -4.45 -0.03
N GLY A 717 -27.76 -5.16 -0.12
CA GLY A 717 -29.09 -4.60 0.21
C GLY A 717 -29.78 -3.84 -0.93
N ARG A 718 -29.27 -3.91 -2.16
CA ARG A 718 -29.83 -3.24 -3.36
C ARG A 718 -30.93 -4.06 -4.02
N TYR A 719 -31.98 -4.37 -3.25
CA TYR A 719 -33.03 -5.30 -3.67
C TYR A 719 -33.86 -4.77 -4.83
N ALA A 720 -34.06 -3.45 -4.92
CA ALA A 720 -34.82 -2.83 -6.00
C ALA A 720 -34.14 -3.03 -7.36
N GLU A 721 -32.82 -2.84 -7.42
CA GLU A 721 -32.04 -3.06 -8.63
C GLU A 721 -31.99 -4.55 -9.00
N ALA A 722 -31.82 -5.46 -8.02
CA ALA A 722 -31.91 -6.90 -8.29
C ALA A 722 -33.25 -7.30 -8.92
N ARG A 723 -34.35 -6.79 -8.35
CA ARG A 723 -35.71 -7.00 -8.87
C ARG A 723 -35.84 -6.48 -10.30
N GLU A 724 -35.39 -5.24 -10.56
CA GLU A 724 -35.49 -4.64 -11.89
C GLU A 724 -34.76 -5.46 -12.96
N HIS A 725 -33.58 -6.00 -12.65
CA HIS A 725 -32.84 -6.90 -13.53
C HIS A 725 -33.58 -8.24 -13.74
N ILE A 726 -34.08 -8.85 -12.67
CA ILE A 726 -34.86 -10.10 -12.77
C ILE A 726 -36.06 -9.91 -13.70
N ILE A 727 -36.84 -8.84 -13.51
CA ILE A 727 -38.05 -8.57 -14.29
C ILE A 727 -37.70 -8.26 -15.75
N ALA A 728 -36.63 -7.51 -16.01
CA ALA A 728 -36.18 -7.23 -17.37
C ALA A 728 -35.80 -8.50 -18.13
N PHE A 729 -34.96 -9.36 -17.54
CA PHE A 729 -34.56 -10.62 -18.17
C PHE A 729 -35.71 -11.63 -18.23
N ALA A 730 -36.61 -11.64 -17.24
CA ALA A 730 -37.84 -12.41 -17.29
C ALA A 730 -38.72 -11.98 -18.48
N SER A 731 -38.77 -10.69 -18.82
CA SER A 731 -39.58 -10.22 -19.96
C SER A 731 -39.13 -10.82 -21.29
N VAL A 732 -37.84 -11.14 -21.43
CA VAL A 732 -37.21 -11.65 -22.66
C VAL A 732 -36.98 -13.16 -22.63
N VAL A 733 -37.62 -13.95 -21.77
CA VAL A 733 -37.50 -15.41 -21.90
C VAL A 733 -38.09 -15.85 -23.24
N LYS A 734 -37.31 -16.64 -24.00
CA LYS A 734 -37.67 -17.23 -25.28
C LYS A 734 -36.99 -18.59 -25.38
N HIS A 735 -37.59 -19.57 -26.05
CA HIS A 735 -37.08 -20.94 -26.10
C HIS A 735 -37.10 -21.69 -24.76
N GLY A 736 -37.58 -21.06 -23.69
CA GLY A 736 -37.34 -21.50 -22.31
C GLY A 736 -35.97 -21.09 -21.76
N MET A 737 -35.28 -20.16 -22.42
CA MET A 737 -33.91 -19.73 -22.10
C MET A 737 -33.86 -18.23 -21.75
N ILE A 738 -32.78 -17.84 -21.08
CA ILE A 738 -32.39 -16.45 -20.82
C ILE A 738 -31.26 -16.09 -21.79
N PRO A 739 -31.29 -14.89 -22.42
CA PRO A 739 -30.23 -14.51 -23.34
C PRO A 739 -28.91 -14.26 -22.61
N ASN A 740 -27.79 -14.52 -23.30
CA ASN A 740 -26.49 -14.07 -22.80
C ASN A 740 -26.39 -12.55 -22.97
N LEU A 741 -26.42 -12.09 -24.21
CA LEU A 741 -26.40 -10.66 -24.52
C LEU A 741 -27.82 -10.11 -24.41
N LEU A 742 -28.07 -9.13 -23.53
CA LEU A 742 -29.40 -8.52 -23.41
C LEU A 742 -29.68 -7.50 -24.50
N SER A 743 -28.69 -6.67 -24.85
CA SER A 743 -28.84 -5.52 -25.77
C SER A 743 -30.10 -4.68 -25.47
N SER A 744 -30.30 -4.35 -24.19
CA SER A 744 -31.48 -3.63 -23.69
C SER A 744 -32.83 -4.27 -23.99
N GLY A 745 -32.87 -5.58 -24.20
CA GLY A 745 -34.08 -6.32 -24.57
C GLY A 745 -34.54 -6.03 -26.01
N ASN A 746 -33.75 -5.30 -26.79
CA ASN A 746 -34.06 -4.98 -28.18
C ASN A 746 -33.64 -6.14 -29.10
N LEU A 747 -32.36 -6.51 -29.05
CA LEU A 747 -31.74 -7.58 -29.84
C LEU A 747 -31.06 -8.62 -28.93
N PRO A 748 -31.81 -9.31 -28.05
CA PRO A 748 -31.22 -10.30 -27.15
C PRO A 748 -30.72 -11.54 -27.91
N ARG A 749 -29.57 -12.11 -27.51
CA ARG A 749 -28.97 -13.31 -28.13
C ARG A 749 -29.04 -14.53 -27.21
N TYR A 750 -29.58 -15.64 -27.70
CA TYR A 750 -29.85 -16.87 -26.93
C TYR A 750 -28.83 -17.98 -27.21
N ASN A 751 -27.54 -17.67 -27.07
CA ASN A 751 -26.43 -18.62 -27.25
C ASN A 751 -25.91 -19.20 -25.93
N SER A 752 -26.60 -18.97 -24.81
CA SER A 752 -26.17 -19.36 -23.46
C SER A 752 -27.15 -20.32 -22.81
N ARG A 753 -26.67 -21.51 -22.45
CA ARG A 753 -27.41 -22.56 -21.76
C ARG A 753 -27.33 -22.45 -20.24
N ASP A 754 -26.31 -21.78 -19.71
CA ASP A 754 -26.10 -21.61 -18.27
C ASP A 754 -26.80 -20.38 -17.69
N SER A 755 -26.97 -19.30 -18.46
CA SER A 755 -27.58 -18.04 -17.99
C SER A 755 -28.97 -18.25 -17.36
N VAL A 756 -29.79 -19.16 -17.90
CA VAL A 756 -31.12 -19.44 -17.36
C VAL A 756 -31.07 -20.04 -15.95
N TRP A 757 -30.06 -20.86 -15.66
CA TRP A 757 -29.94 -21.53 -14.37
C TRP A 757 -29.38 -20.60 -13.31
N PHE A 758 -28.43 -19.73 -13.67
CA PHE A 758 -28.00 -18.64 -12.78
C PHE A 758 -29.12 -17.64 -12.49
N PHE A 759 -29.96 -17.34 -13.48
CA PHE A 759 -31.16 -16.51 -13.32
C PHE A 759 -32.13 -17.12 -12.29
N LEU A 760 -32.48 -18.40 -12.44
CA LEU A 760 -33.37 -19.09 -11.50
C LEU A 760 -32.75 -19.19 -10.10
N GLN A 761 -31.44 -19.45 -10.00
CA GLN A 761 -30.70 -19.43 -8.73
C GLN A 761 -30.76 -18.04 -8.07
N THR A 762 -30.62 -16.95 -8.84
CA THR A 762 -30.77 -15.59 -8.32
C THR A 762 -32.17 -15.31 -7.80
N ILE A 763 -33.21 -15.78 -8.49
CA ILE A 763 -34.60 -15.64 -8.01
C ILE A 763 -34.76 -16.41 -6.69
N GLN A 764 -34.26 -17.64 -6.62
CA GLN A 764 -34.27 -18.41 -5.38
C GLN A 764 -33.56 -17.65 -4.25
N ASP A 765 -32.36 -17.12 -4.49
CA ASP A 765 -31.60 -16.32 -3.52
C ASP A 765 -32.36 -15.05 -3.11
N TYR A 766 -33.02 -14.37 -4.06
CA TYR A 766 -33.89 -13.22 -3.78
C TYR A 766 -35.01 -13.61 -2.82
N THR A 767 -35.71 -14.71 -3.08
CA THR A 767 -36.82 -15.15 -2.22
C THR A 767 -36.38 -15.52 -0.80
N LYS A 768 -35.11 -15.88 -0.61
CA LYS A 768 -34.51 -16.26 0.68
C LYS A 768 -33.95 -15.06 1.45
N ILE A 769 -33.33 -14.11 0.75
CA ILE A 769 -32.59 -12.99 1.36
C ILE A 769 -33.49 -11.77 1.56
N VAL A 770 -34.37 -11.47 0.60
CA VAL A 770 -35.17 -10.24 0.62
C VAL A 770 -36.38 -10.42 1.55
N PRO A 771 -36.68 -9.46 2.44
CA PRO A 771 -37.90 -9.47 3.23
C PRO A 771 -39.15 -9.54 2.33
N ASN A 772 -40.06 -10.49 2.60
CA ASN A 772 -41.21 -10.80 1.73
C ASN A 772 -40.82 -11.15 0.28
N GLY A 773 -39.61 -11.67 0.06
CA GLY A 773 -39.07 -11.93 -1.28
C GLY A 773 -39.90 -12.91 -2.13
N LEU A 774 -40.75 -13.74 -1.51
CA LEU A 774 -41.68 -14.63 -2.21
C LEU A 774 -42.73 -13.88 -3.05
N ASP A 775 -43.05 -12.62 -2.71
CA ASP A 775 -44.01 -11.81 -3.47
C ASP A 775 -43.54 -11.57 -4.91
N LEU A 776 -42.23 -11.63 -5.15
CA LEU A 776 -41.63 -11.55 -6.48
C LEU A 776 -42.18 -12.61 -7.44
N LEU A 777 -42.52 -13.80 -6.94
CA LEU A 777 -43.08 -14.89 -7.77
C LEU A 777 -44.44 -14.53 -8.37
N LYS A 778 -45.23 -13.72 -7.67
CA LYS A 778 -46.57 -13.30 -8.11
C LYS A 778 -46.55 -12.03 -8.95
N GLU A 779 -45.38 -11.43 -9.14
CA GLU A 779 -45.23 -10.21 -9.93
C GLU A 779 -45.54 -10.47 -11.41
N LYS A 780 -46.33 -9.56 -12.00
CA LYS A 780 -46.71 -9.61 -13.40
C LYS A 780 -45.63 -8.98 -14.27
N VAL A 781 -45.08 -9.78 -15.18
CA VAL A 781 -44.03 -9.39 -16.13
C VAL A 781 -44.65 -9.25 -17.52
N PRO A 782 -44.68 -8.03 -18.09
CA PRO A 782 -44.99 -7.84 -19.51
C PRO A 782 -43.96 -8.59 -20.36
N ARG A 783 -44.42 -9.40 -21.31
CA ARG A 783 -43.58 -10.33 -22.06
C ARG A 783 -43.13 -9.74 -23.39
N ARG A 784 -41.83 -9.56 -23.59
CA ARG A 784 -41.24 -9.09 -24.84
C ARG A 784 -41.47 -10.07 -26.00
N PHE A 785 -41.43 -11.37 -25.72
CA PHE A 785 -41.80 -12.47 -26.62
C PHE A 785 -43.03 -13.21 -26.07
N LEU A 786 -43.88 -13.76 -26.94
CA LEU A 786 -45.09 -14.46 -26.51
C LEU A 786 -44.71 -15.76 -25.74
N PRO A 787 -45.37 -16.07 -24.60
CA PRO A 787 -45.09 -17.30 -23.86
C PRO A 787 -45.25 -18.55 -24.73
N TYR A 788 -44.32 -19.51 -24.62
CA TYR A 788 -44.30 -20.76 -25.39
C TYR A 788 -44.22 -20.61 -26.93
N ASP A 789 -43.98 -19.40 -27.46
CA ASP A 789 -43.80 -19.13 -28.89
C ASP A 789 -42.34 -18.76 -29.18
N ASP A 790 -41.71 -19.51 -30.08
CA ASP A 790 -40.31 -19.34 -30.47
C ASP A 790 -40.11 -18.38 -31.64
N THR A 791 -41.18 -17.79 -32.16
CA THR A 791 -41.14 -16.83 -33.26
C THR A 791 -40.42 -15.56 -32.83
N TYR A 792 -39.42 -15.15 -33.62
CA TYR A 792 -38.74 -13.87 -33.41
C TYR A 792 -39.54 -12.73 -34.05
N PHE A 793 -39.61 -11.59 -33.36
CA PHE A 793 -40.16 -10.34 -33.87
C PHE A 793 -39.54 -9.14 -33.14
N GLU A 794 -39.49 -7.99 -33.81
CA GLU A 794 -38.83 -6.76 -33.34
C GLU A 794 -39.55 -6.13 -32.13
N SER A 795 -38.87 -5.22 -31.42
CA SER A 795 -39.34 -4.66 -30.14
C SER A 795 -40.45 -3.61 -30.28
N ASP A 796 -40.68 -3.17 -31.50
CA ASP A 796 -41.75 -2.28 -31.91
C ASP A 796 -42.93 -3.00 -32.59
N ASP A 797 -42.85 -4.33 -32.77
CA ASP A 797 -43.97 -5.14 -33.23
C ASP A 797 -45.13 -5.09 -32.21
N ALA A 798 -46.38 -5.08 -32.69
CA ALA A 798 -47.57 -5.00 -31.85
C ALA A 798 -47.73 -6.19 -30.87
N ARG A 799 -47.04 -7.32 -31.12
CA ARG A 799 -46.99 -8.49 -30.22
C ARG A 799 -46.03 -8.28 -29.05
N ALA A 800 -45.06 -7.37 -29.14
CA ALA A 800 -44.13 -7.10 -28.06
C ALA A 800 -44.88 -6.50 -26.88
N TYR A 801 -44.73 -7.10 -25.69
CA TYR A 801 -45.39 -6.67 -24.46
C TYR A 801 -46.94 -6.72 -24.51
N SER A 802 -47.53 -7.48 -25.45
CA SER A 802 -48.99 -7.66 -25.55
C SER A 802 -49.52 -8.75 -24.60
N ALA A 803 -48.64 -9.63 -24.12
CA ALA A 803 -48.94 -10.69 -23.16
C ALA A 803 -48.23 -10.44 -21.83
N THR A 804 -48.76 -10.99 -20.76
CA THR A 804 -48.22 -10.86 -19.41
C THR A 804 -48.25 -12.22 -18.73
N SER A 805 -47.16 -12.59 -18.06
CA SER A 805 -47.05 -13.80 -17.24
C SER A 805 -46.64 -13.41 -15.83
N THR A 806 -47.02 -14.19 -14.81
CA THR A 806 -46.35 -14.03 -13.51
C THR A 806 -44.93 -14.57 -13.58
N LEU A 807 -44.04 -14.15 -12.69
CA LEU A 807 -42.69 -14.73 -12.65
C LEU A 807 -42.74 -16.23 -12.37
N GLU A 808 -43.67 -16.68 -11.52
CA GLU A 808 -43.98 -18.09 -11.29
C GLU A 808 -44.32 -18.84 -12.60
N ASP A 809 -45.17 -18.28 -13.46
CA ASP A 809 -45.52 -18.88 -14.75
C ASP A 809 -44.31 -18.95 -15.70
N ILE A 810 -43.40 -17.98 -15.63
CA ILE A 810 -42.17 -17.96 -16.44
C ILE A 810 -41.21 -19.04 -15.97
N ILE A 811 -41.08 -19.26 -14.65
CA ILE A 811 -40.28 -20.36 -14.10
C ILE A 811 -40.87 -21.70 -14.56
N GLN A 812 -42.19 -21.85 -14.52
CA GLN A 812 -42.87 -23.03 -15.06
C GLN A 812 -42.58 -23.24 -16.56
N GLU A 813 -42.69 -22.17 -17.37
CA GLU A 813 -42.38 -22.21 -18.80
C GLU A 813 -40.95 -22.72 -19.05
N ILE A 814 -39.97 -22.23 -18.30
CA ILE A 814 -38.57 -22.68 -18.43
C ILE A 814 -38.45 -24.19 -18.17
N PHE A 815 -39.04 -24.70 -17.09
CA PHE A 815 -38.98 -26.12 -16.77
C PHE A 815 -39.67 -26.98 -17.83
N GLU A 816 -40.90 -26.62 -18.24
CA GLU A 816 -41.66 -27.38 -19.23
C GLU A 816 -40.96 -27.42 -20.59
N ARG A 817 -40.36 -26.30 -21.01
CA ARG A 817 -39.58 -26.20 -22.24
C ARG A 817 -38.37 -27.11 -22.23
N HIS A 818 -37.59 -27.12 -21.14
CA HIS A 818 -36.44 -28.01 -21.01
C HIS A 818 -36.85 -29.49 -20.95
N ALA A 819 -37.89 -29.81 -20.18
CA ALA A 819 -38.42 -31.17 -20.05
C ALA A 819 -38.96 -31.70 -21.39
N SER A 820 -39.57 -30.83 -22.20
CA SER A 820 -40.11 -31.14 -23.52
C SER A 820 -39.05 -31.28 -24.62
N GLY A 821 -37.83 -30.81 -24.35
CA GLY A 821 -36.75 -30.69 -25.33
C GLY A 821 -36.81 -29.37 -26.09
N ILE A 822 -35.66 -28.71 -26.20
CA ILE A 822 -35.47 -27.45 -26.92
C ILE A 822 -34.63 -27.76 -28.16
N SER A 823 -35.10 -27.30 -29.33
CA SER A 823 -34.36 -27.41 -30.59
C SER A 823 -34.71 -26.18 -31.43
N PHE A 824 -33.76 -25.28 -31.60
CA PHE A 824 -33.95 -24.10 -32.45
C PHE A 824 -32.63 -23.68 -33.11
N ARG A 825 -32.78 -22.98 -34.24
CA ARG A 825 -31.68 -22.23 -34.84
C ARG A 825 -31.76 -20.79 -34.35
N GLU A 826 -30.64 -20.22 -33.91
CA GLU A 826 -30.59 -18.82 -33.44
C GLU A 826 -31.29 -17.90 -34.43
N ALA A 827 -32.14 -17.01 -33.91
CA ALA A 827 -32.79 -15.99 -34.73
C ALA A 827 -31.72 -15.13 -35.39
N ASN A 828 -31.92 -14.80 -36.68
CA ASN A 828 -30.98 -13.97 -37.44
C ASN A 828 -29.59 -14.61 -37.65
N ALA A 829 -29.47 -15.94 -37.52
CA ALA A 829 -28.22 -16.68 -37.73
C ALA A 829 -27.48 -16.30 -39.02
N GLY A 830 -26.16 -16.16 -38.91
CA GLY A 830 -25.25 -15.80 -40.00
C GLY A 830 -24.21 -14.75 -39.58
N PRO A 831 -23.33 -14.33 -40.51
CA PRO A 831 -22.17 -13.50 -40.19
C PRO A 831 -22.47 -12.13 -39.56
N LYS A 832 -23.71 -11.63 -39.68
CA LYS A 832 -24.15 -10.38 -39.04
C LYS A 832 -24.37 -10.52 -37.53
N LEU A 833 -24.79 -11.71 -37.09
CA LEU A 833 -25.00 -12.02 -35.67
C LEU A 833 -23.69 -12.49 -35.02
N ASP A 834 -22.98 -13.38 -35.72
CA ASP A 834 -21.71 -13.92 -35.28
C ASP A 834 -20.84 -14.20 -36.51
N MET A 835 -19.78 -13.42 -36.68
CA MET A 835 -18.92 -13.49 -37.86
C MET A 835 -17.90 -14.64 -37.80
N GLN A 836 -17.77 -15.30 -36.64
CA GLN A 836 -16.79 -16.36 -36.42
C GLN A 836 -17.46 -17.74 -36.47
N MET A 837 -18.66 -17.87 -35.88
CA MET A 837 -19.38 -19.13 -35.75
C MET A 837 -19.75 -19.76 -37.09
N LYS A 838 -19.62 -21.09 -37.18
CA LYS A 838 -20.05 -21.87 -38.35
C LYS A 838 -21.58 -22.01 -38.43
N PRO A 839 -22.15 -22.30 -39.61
CA PRO A 839 -23.59 -22.52 -39.78
C PRO A 839 -24.21 -23.55 -38.82
N GLU A 840 -23.46 -24.57 -38.43
CA GLU A 840 -23.86 -25.64 -37.51
C GLU A 840 -23.93 -25.16 -36.06
N GLY A 841 -23.06 -24.22 -35.67
CA GLY A 841 -23.00 -23.68 -34.31
C GLY A 841 -24.24 -22.89 -33.90
N PHE A 842 -24.97 -22.33 -34.86
CA PHE A 842 -26.23 -21.62 -34.62
C PHE A 842 -27.40 -22.55 -34.26
N GLN A 843 -27.26 -23.87 -34.42
CA GLN A 843 -28.26 -24.83 -33.96
C GLN A 843 -28.00 -25.13 -32.48
N ILE A 844 -29.04 -25.01 -31.67
CA ILE A 844 -29.00 -25.26 -30.23
C ILE A 844 -30.05 -26.31 -29.89
N ASP A 845 -29.56 -27.44 -29.42
CA ASP A 845 -30.36 -28.55 -28.94
C ASP A 845 -30.09 -28.77 -27.45
N ILE A 846 -31.17 -28.92 -26.67
CA ILE A 846 -31.13 -29.20 -25.23
C ILE A 846 -32.20 -30.25 -24.93
N SER A 847 -31.84 -31.29 -24.20
CA SER A 847 -32.75 -32.38 -23.85
C SER A 847 -32.45 -32.92 -22.46
N VAL A 848 -33.45 -33.54 -21.82
CA VAL A 848 -33.28 -34.23 -20.55
C VAL A 848 -33.09 -35.72 -20.82
N ASN A 849 -32.05 -36.31 -20.26
CA ASN A 849 -31.94 -37.76 -20.19
C ASN A 849 -32.78 -38.27 -19.01
N TRP A 850 -33.97 -38.80 -19.28
CA TRP A 850 -34.92 -39.23 -18.24
C TRP A 850 -34.49 -40.45 -17.42
N ASP A 851 -33.44 -41.18 -17.83
CA ASP A 851 -32.85 -42.24 -17.00
C ASP A 851 -32.13 -41.63 -15.78
N THR A 852 -31.54 -40.44 -15.94
CA THR A 852 -30.75 -39.74 -14.91
C THR A 852 -31.40 -38.44 -14.42
N GLY A 853 -32.34 -37.88 -15.17
CA GLY A 853 -32.89 -36.53 -14.95
C GLY A 853 -31.95 -35.39 -15.36
N ILE A 854 -30.77 -35.68 -15.91
CA ILE A 854 -29.73 -34.68 -16.22
C ILE A 854 -30.00 -34.03 -17.58
N ILE A 855 -29.73 -32.72 -17.69
CA ILE A 855 -29.82 -31.95 -18.93
C ILE A 855 -28.54 -32.08 -19.75
N PHE A 856 -28.72 -32.40 -21.03
CA PHE A 856 -27.69 -32.42 -22.07
C PHE A 856 -27.97 -31.32 -23.07
N GLY A 857 -26.94 -30.64 -23.56
CA GLY A 857 -27.15 -29.73 -24.68
C GLY A 857 -25.88 -29.12 -25.26
N GLY A 858 -26.04 -28.39 -26.35
CA GLY A 858 -24.94 -27.84 -27.12
C GLY A 858 -24.36 -28.82 -28.13
N SER A 859 -23.26 -28.41 -28.77
CA SER A 859 -22.50 -29.22 -29.72
C SER A 859 -21.03 -28.81 -29.72
N GLN A 860 -20.20 -29.56 -30.43
CA GLN A 860 -18.78 -29.22 -30.63
C GLN A 860 -18.55 -27.95 -31.46
N ASP A 861 -19.59 -27.38 -32.08
CA ASP A 861 -19.53 -26.17 -32.89
C ASP A 861 -20.11 -24.92 -32.17
N ASN A 862 -20.51 -25.03 -30.89
CA ASN A 862 -21.04 -23.90 -30.11
C ASN A 862 -20.47 -23.76 -28.69
N CYS A 863 -20.82 -22.64 -28.06
CA CYS A 863 -20.26 -22.17 -26.79
C CYS A 863 -21.36 -21.85 -25.77
N GLY A 864 -22.10 -22.86 -25.33
CA GLY A 864 -23.29 -22.67 -24.48
C GLY A 864 -23.05 -22.37 -23.00
N THR A 865 -21.81 -22.26 -22.53
CA THR A 865 -21.47 -22.06 -21.10
C THR A 865 -20.48 -20.92 -20.96
N TRP A 866 -20.23 -20.43 -19.75
CA TRP A 866 -19.29 -19.32 -19.48
C TRP A 866 -17.89 -19.48 -20.07
N MET A 867 -17.45 -20.71 -20.31
CA MET A 867 -16.23 -20.97 -21.06
C MET A 867 -16.49 -20.86 -22.58
N ASP A 868 -16.79 -19.65 -23.08
CA ASP A 868 -17.44 -19.42 -24.38
C ASP A 868 -16.55 -18.90 -25.53
N LYS A 869 -15.22 -18.98 -25.42
CA LYS A 869 -14.34 -18.49 -26.48
C LYS A 869 -14.53 -19.23 -27.82
N MET A 870 -15.16 -18.56 -28.79
CA MET A 870 -15.22 -18.99 -30.19
C MET A 870 -13.89 -18.64 -30.89
N GLY A 871 -13.25 -19.63 -31.53
CA GLY A 871 -12.00 -19.40 -32.24
C GLY A 871 -12.16 -18.46 -33.44
N GLU A 872 -11.19 -17.57 -33.64
CA GLU A 872 -11.22 -16.53 -34.69
C GLU A 872 -10.02 -16.61 -35.66
N SER A 873 -8.94 -17.30 -35.30
CA SER A 873 -7.72 -17.30 -36.10
C SER A 873 -7.86 -18.07 -37.41
N GLU A 874 -7.90 -17.35 -38.54
CA GLU A 874 -7.78 -17.95 -39.87
C GLU A 874 -6.39 -18.55 -40.06
N ARG A 875 -5.34 -17.88 -39.56
CA ARG A 875 -3.95 -18.29 -39.69
C ARG A 875 -3.64 -19.61 -38.99
N ALA A 876 -4.19 -19.82 -37.80
CA ALA A 876 -4.07 -21.09 -37.08
C ALA A 876 -5.12 -22.13 -37.56
N GLY A 877 -6.08 -21.73 -38.39
CA GLY A 877 -7.17 -22.60 -38.85
C GLY A 877 -8.16 -22.98 -37.74
N THR A 878 -8.43 -22.05 -36.82
CA THR A 878 -9.35 -22.22 -35.69
C THR A 878 -10.60 -21.34 -35.76
N LYS A 879 -10.76 -20.54 -36.83
CA LYS A 879 -11.97 -19.74 -37.06
C LYS A 879 -13.23 -20.61 -37.04
N GLY A 880 -14.19 -20.25 -36.19
CA GLY A 880 -15.43 -20.99 -35.98
C GLY A 880 -15.27 -22.33 -35.27
N VAL A 881 -14.12 -22.57 -34.62
CA VAL A 881 -13.87 -23.76 -33.79
C VAL A 881 -13.75 -23.32 -32.32
N PRO A 882 -14.75 -23.63 -31.48
CA PRO A 882 -14.70 -23.34 -30.05
C PRO A 882 -13.40 -23.77 -29.36
N GLY A 883 -12.90 -22.94 -28.45
CA GLY A 883 -11.78 -23.28 -27.56
C GLY A 883 -12.17 -24.33 -26.51
N THR A 884 -13.39 -24.22 -26.00
CA THR A 884 -13.97 -25.00 -24.90
C THR A 884 -15.45 -25.26 -25.14
N PRO A 885 -15.83 -26.04 -26.18
CA PRO A 885 -17.21 -26.47 -26.31
C PRO A 885 -17.55 -27.39 -25.14
N ARG A 886 -18.49 -26.97 -24.30
CA ARG A 886 -18.92 -27.73 -23.10
C ARG A 886 -20.25 -28.40 -23.32
N ASP A 887 -20.35 -29.14 -24.41
CA ASP A 887 -21.55 -29.89 -24.79
C ASP A 887 -21.75 -31.13 -23.91
N GLY A 888 -22.92 -31.75 -24.03
CA GLY A 888 -23.35 -32.78 -23.09
C GLY A 888 -23.84 -32.17 -21.77
N ALA A 889 -23.54 -32.80 -20.65
CA ALA A 889 -24.01 -32.37 -19.34
C ALA A 889 -22.92 -31.64 -18.55
N ALA A 890 -23.06 -30.32 -18.41
CA ALA A 890 -22.18 -29.49 -17.60
C ALA A 890 -22.52 -29.59 -16.10
N VAL A 891 -21.49 -29.71 -15.26
CA VAL A 891 -21.66 -29.95 -13.81
C VAL A 891 -22.42 -28.83 -13.11
N GLU A 892 -22.16 -27.57 -13.45
CA GLU A 892 -22.82 -26.42 -12.82
C GLU A 892 -24.29 -26.32 -13.21
N ILE A 893 -24.64 -26.61 -14.47
CA ILE A 893 -26.03 -26.65 -14.92
C ILE A 893 -26.81 -27.73 -14.17
N THR A 894 -26.21 -28.89 -13.96
CA THR A 894 -26.85 -29.99 -13.22
C THR A 894 -27.10 -29.61 -11.76
N GLY A 895 -26.11 -29.00 -11.10
CA GLY A 895 -26.24 -28.52 -9.72
C GLY A 895 -27.29 -27.43 -9.57
N LEU A 896 -27.29 -26.42 -10.46
CA LEU A 896 -28.27 -25.33 -10.44
C LEU A 896 -29.69 -25.82 -10.73
N LEU A 897 -29.84 -26.75 -11.69
CA LEU A 897 -31.13 -27.40 -11.98
C LEU A 897 -31.67 -28.10 -10.73
N TYR A 898 -30.84 -28.95 -10.08
CA TYR A 898 -31.25 -29.65 -8.87
C TYR A 898 -31.64 -28.69 -7.74
N SER A 899 -30.82 -27.65 -7.50
CA SER A 899 -31.12 -26.61 -6.51
C SER A 899 -32.49 -25.98 -6.76
N THR A 900 -32.77 -25.63 -8.02
CA THR A 900 -34.03 -24.99 -8.41
C THR A 900 -35.22 -25.95 -8.28
N LEU A 901 -35.10 -27.20 -8.75
CA LEU A 901 -36.13 -28.23 -8.64
C LEU A 901 -36.50 -28.50 -7.18
N LYS A 902 -35.49 -28.64 -6.31
CA LYS A 902 -35.67 -28.83 -4.88
C LYS A 902 -36.42 -27.66 -4.26
N TRP A 903 -36.02 -26.43 -4.59
CA TRP A 903 -36.67 -25.21 -4.11
C TRP A 903 -38.14 -25.09 -4.51
N VAL A 904 -38.48 -25.26 -5.79
CA VAL A 904 -39.89 -25.17 -6.20
C VAL A 904 -40.72 -26.35 -5.68
N SER A 905 -40.10 -27.52 -5.49
CA SER A 905 -40.76 -28.67 -4.84
C SER A 905 -41.11 -28.38 -3.38
N GLU A 906 -40.19 -27.76 -2.63
CA GLU A 906 -40.42 -27.33 -1.25
C GLU A 906 -41.51 -26.24 -1.18
N LEU A 907 -41.43 -25.21 -2.03
CA LEU A 907 -42.45 -24.17 -2.09
C LEU A 907 -43.83 -24.72 -2.47
N HIS A 908 -43.91 -25.69 -3.38
CA HIS A 908 -45.17 -26.33 -3.73
C HIS A 908 -45.77 -27.09 -2.55
N LYS A 909 -44.95 -27.86 -1.82
CA LYS A 909 -45.38 -28.56 -0.59
C LYS A 909 -45.92 -27.60 0.46
N GLU A 910 -45.38 -26.38 0.52
CA GLU A 910 -45.84 -25.31 1.41
C GLU A 910 -47.05 -24.52 0.88
N GLY A 911 -47.56 -24.84 -0.32
CA GLY A 911 -48.66 -24.12 -0.97
C GLY A 911 -48.28 -22.74 -1.51
N LYS A 912 -46.99 -22.46 -1.66
CA LYS A 912 -46.44 -21.17 -2.12
C LYS A 912 -46.07 -21.17 -3.62
N TYR A 913 -46.03 -22.34 -4.26
CA TYR A 913 -45.82 -22.51 -5.70
C TYR A 913 -46.96 -23.35 -6.30
N ASN A 914 -47.56 -22.89 -7.39
CA ASN A 914 -48.81 -23.45 -7.92
C ASN A 914 -48.64 -24.80 -8.61
N TYR A 915 -47.46 -25.08 -9.18
CA TYR A 915 -47.22 -26.25 -10.02
C TYR A 915 -46.54 -27.38 -9.23
N SER A 916 -46.95 -28.62 -9.46
CA SER A 916 -46.37 -29.81 -8.81
C SER A 916 -45.25 -30.47 -9.62
N GLY A 917 -45.14 -30.14 -10.92
CA GLY A 917 -44.23 -30.76 -11.87
C GLY A 917 -44.37 -30.20 -13.28
N VAL A 918 -43.88 -30.96 -14.26
CA VAL A 918 -43.91 -30.61 -15.68
C VAL A 918 -44.43 -31.73 -16.56
N LYS A 919 -45.03 -31.34 -17.69
CA LYS A 919 -45.32 -32.25 -18.80
C LYS A 919 -44.10 -32.39 -19.70
N THR A 920 -43.93 -33.56 -20.29
CA THR A 920 -42.80 -33.83 -21.20
C THR A 920 -43.30 -34.46 -22.51
N ASN A 921 -42.49 -34.33 -23.56
CA ASN A 921 -42.74 -34.95 -24.85
C ASN A 921 -42.24 -36.40 -24.92
N ASN A 922 -41.71 -36.96 -23.83
CA ASN A 922 -41.18 -38.31 -23.78
C ASN A 922 -42.30 -39.34 -23.54
N ALA A 923 -42.40 -40.36 -24.41
CA ALA A 923 -43.45 -41.37 -24.34
C ALA A 923 -43.46 -42.17 -23.02
N SER A 924 -42.29 -42.38 -22.40
CA SER A 924 -42.12 -43.09 -21.13
C SER A 924 -42.24 -42.20 -19.89
N THR A 925 -42.21 -40.87 -20.01
CA THR A 925 -42.29 -39.93 -18.88
C THR A 925 -43.20 -38.76 -19.24
N LYS A 926 -44.49 -39.00 -19.48
CA LYS A 926 -45.43 -37.96 -19.92
C LYS A 926 -45.57 -36.78 -18.96
N GLU A 927 -45.41 -37.03 -17.67
CA GLU A 927 -45.45 -36.04 -16.60
C GLU A 927 -44.48 -36.47 -15.49
N ILE A 928 -43.81 -35.51 -14.86
CA ILE A 928 -42.90 -35.77 -13.75
C ILE A 928 -43.02 -34.67 -12.70
N SER A 929 -43.11 -35.05 -11.43
CA SER A 929 -43.12 -34.09 -10.33
C SER A 929 -41.73 -33.47 -10.15
N PHE A 930 -41.65 -32.24 -9.60
CA PHE A 930 -40.36 -31.62 -9.30
C PHE A 930 -39.54 -32.44 -8.30
N ALA A 931 -40.22 -33.09 -7.34
CA ALA A 931 -39.58 -33.95 -6.35
C ALA A 931 -38.95 -35.19 -7.01
N ASP A 932 -39.66 -35.84 -7.93
CA ASP A 932 -39.18 -37.04 -8.62
C ASP A 932 -38.04 -36.70 -9.59
N TRP A 933 -38.12 -35.55 -10.28
CA TRP A 933 -37.04 -35.08 -11.13
C TRP A 933 -35.78 -34.78 -10.31
N ALA A 934 -35.91 -34.06 -9.18
CA ALA A 934 -34.79 -33.82 -8.28
C ALA A 934 -34.20 -35.14 -7.74
N SER A 935 -35.04 -36.10 -7.34
CA SER A 935 -34.57 -37.42 -6.87
C SER A 935 -33.76 -38.14 -7.94
N LYS A 936 -34.23 -38.17 -9.19
CA LYS A 936 -33.48 -38.79 -10.30
C LYS A 936 -32.07 -38.21 -10.43
N ILE A 937 -31.93 -36.88 -10.36
CA ILE A 937 -30.61 -36.25 -10.43
C ILE A 937 -29.77 -36.65 -9.22
N ARG A 938 -30.29 -36.51 -8.00
CA ARG A 938 -29.57 -36.87 -6.76
C ARG A 938 -29.07 -38.31 -6.78
N ASP A 939 -29.92 -39.24 -7.17
CA ASP A 939 -29.62 -40.67 -7.13
C ASP A 939 -28.60 -41.09 -8.21
N ASN A 940 -28.34 -40.24 -9.22
CA ASN A 940 -27.41 -40.50 -10.31
C ASN A 940 -26.17 -39.58 -10.34
N PHE A 941 -26.19 -38.44 -9.64
CA PHE A 941 -25.15 -37.40 -9.77
C PHE A 941 -23.75 -37.92 -9.45
N GLU A 942 -23.57 -38.54 -8.27
CA GLU A 942 -22.30 -39.14 -7.86
C GLU A 942 -21.79 -40.14 -8.88
N ARG A 943 -22.66 -41.07 -9.34
CA ARG A 943 -22.31 -42.08 -10.34
C ARG A 943 -21.80 -41.47 -11.65
N CYS A 944 -22.44 -40.38 -12.11
CA CYS A 944 -22.10 -39.74 -13.38
C CYS A 944 -20.83 -38.89 -13.30
N TYR A 945 -20.68 -38.09 -12.23
CA TYR A 945 -19.66 -37.04 -12.14
C TYR A 945 -18.44 -37.40 -11.28
N TYR A 946 -18.54 -38.27 -10.29
CA TYR A 946 -17.38 -38.57 -9.45
C TYR A 946 -16.41 -39.54 -10.15
N VAL A 947 -15.11 -39.23 -10.07
CA VAL A 947 -14.03 -40.12 -10.49
C VAL A 947 -13.38 -40.68 -9.22
N PRO A 948 -13.53 -41.98 -8.92
CA PRO A 948 -13.07 -42.52 -7.65
C PRO A 948 -11.55 -42.44 -7.51
N ALA A 949 -11.10 -42.15 -6.29
CA ALA A 949 -9.68 -42.08 -5.93
C ALA A 949 -8.93 -43.40 -6.22
N SER A 950 -9.64 -44.52 -6.10
CA SER A 950 -9.16 -45.89 -6.29
C SER A 950 -9.76 -46.49 -7.57
N SER A 951 -8.93 -47.11 -8.41
CA SER A 951 -9.38 -47.77 -9.66
C SER A 951 -10.31 -48.96 -9.43
N GLU A 952 -10.25 -49.53 -8.24
CA GLU A 952 -11.02 -50.69 -7.79
C GLU A 952 -12.51 -50.36 -7.66
N GLU A 953 -12.84 -49.07 -7.59
CA GLU A 953 -14.22 -48.58 -7.49
C GLU A 953 -14.79 -48.12 -8.83
N ASP A 954 -14.02 -48.16 -9.91
CA ASP A 954 -14.45 -47.69 -11.24
C ASP A 954 -15.77 -48.33 -11.68
N ALA A 955 -16.01 -49.61 -11.34
CA ALA A 955 -17.25 -50.31 -11.70
C ALA A 955 -18.53 -49.72 -11.08
N LYS A 956 -18.42 -48.85 -10.06
CA LYS A 956 -19.56 -48.17 -9.41
C LYS A 956 -19.91 -46.83 -10.06
N TYR A 957 -19.01 -46.29 -10.88
CA TYR A 957 -19.10 -44.96 -11.48
C TYR A 957 -19.05 -45.07 -13.00
N ASP A 958 -19.66 -44.12 -13.70
CA ASP A 958 -19.66 -44.12 -15.17
C ASP A 958 -18.31 -43.56 -15.67
N VAL A 959 -17.21 -44.29 -15.51
CA VAL A 959 -15.85 -43.84 -15.86
C VAL A 959 -15.18 -44.68 -16.95
N ASN A 960 -14.30 -44.04 -17.72
CA ASN A 960 -13.45 -44.66 -18.74
C ASN A 960 -11.98 -44.51 -18.32
N PRO A 961 -11.38 -45.55 -17.69
CA PRO A 961 -10.05 -45.44 -17.08
C PRO A 961 -8.92 -45.06 -18.04
N ALA A 962 -9.07 -45.34 -19.35
CA ALA A 962 -8.04 -45.10 -20.34
C ALA A 962 -7.79 -43.60 -20.63
N ILE A 963 -8.73 -42.73 -20.25
CA ILE A 963 -8.69 -41.28 -20.56
C ILE A 963 -8.77 -40.41 -19.29
N ILE A 964 -8.68 -41.00 -18.10
CA ILE A 964 -8.65 -40.26 -16.84
C ILE A 964 -7.29 -39.56 -16.68
N ASN A 965 -7.31 -38.23 -16.49
CA ASN A 965 -6.12 -37.47 -16.10
C ASN A 965 -5.85 -37.56 -14.59
N ARG A 966 -6.83 -37.18 -13.77
CA ARG A 966 -6.76 -37.25 -12.30
C ARG A 966 -7.93 -38.01 -11.68
N ARG A 967 -7.66 -38.66 -10.54
CA ARG A 967 -8.63 -39.38 -9.72
C ARG A 967 -8.98 -38.58 -8.45
N GLY A 968 -10.12 -38.90 -7.84
CA GLY A 968 -10.63 -38.21 -6.66
C GLY A 968 -11.25 -36.84 -6.96
N ILE A 969 -11.67 -36.62 -8.21
CA ILE A 969 -12.23 -35.36 -8.71
C ILE A 969 -13.71 -35.52 -9.06
N TYR A 970 -14.42 -34.41 -9.22
CA TYR A 970 -15.67 -34.37 -9.97
C TYR A 970 -15.36 -33.90 -11.39
N LYS A 971 -15.84 -34.65 -12.37
CA LYS A 971 -15.76 -34.35 -13.81
C LYS A 971 -16.36 -32.99 -14.10
N ASP A 972 -15.80 -32.31 -15.10
CA ASP A 972 -16.35 -31.06 -15.58
C ASP A 972 -17.63 -31.26 -16.40
N LEU A 973 -17.63 -32.30 -17.23
CA LEU A 973 -18.72 -32.69 -18.13
C LEU A 973 -19.06 -34.18 -17.96
N TYR A 974 -20.26 -34.56 -18.39
CA TYR A 974 -20.66 -35.96 -18.51
C TYR A 974 -21.23 -36.22 -19.91
N LYS A 975 -20.56 -37.12 -20.65
CA LYS A 975 -20.81 -37.50 -22.05
C LYS A 975 -20.81 -36.30 -23.01
N SER A 976 -19.75 -35.50 -22.96
CA SER A 976 -19.48 -34.46 -23.97
C SER A 976 -19.06 -35.07 -25.32
N GLY A 977 -18.95 -34.22 -26.35
CA GLY A 977 -18.57 -34.66 -27.69
C GLY A 977 -17.14 -35.21 -27.79
N LYS A 978 -16.24 -34.78 -26.90
CA LYS A 978 -14.89 -35.33 -26.77
C LYS A 978 -14.68 -35.86 -25.36
N GLU A 979 -14.72 -37.18 -25.20
CA GLU A 979 -14.80 -37.83 -23.89
C GLU A 979 -13.68 -37.42 -22.90
N TYR A 980 -12.47 -37.06 -23.34
CA TYR A 980 -11.42 -36.58 -22.43
C TYR A 980 -11.77 -35.25 -21.74
N GLU A 981 -12.62 -34.41 -22.36
CA GLU A 981 -13.08 -33.13 -21.81
C GLU A 981 -13.96 -33.34 -20.56
N ASP A 982 -14.63 -34.51 -20.45
CA ASP A 982 -15.34 -34.92 -19.23
C ASP A 982 -14.39 -35.00 -18.02
N TYR A 983 -13.22 -35.61 -18.20
CA TYR A 983 -12.28 -35.94 -17.11
C TYR A 983 -11.29 -34.81 -16.79
N GLN A 984 -11.50 -33.60 -17.30
CA GLN A 984 -10.67 -32.45 -16.98
C GLN A 984 -11.00 -31.91 -15.59
N LEU A 985 -9.97 -31.71 -14.77
CA LEU A 985 -10.11 -30.96 -13.52
C LEU A 985 -10.24 -29.46 -13.86
N ARG A 986 -11.40 -28.89 -13.54
CA ARG A 986 -11.77 -27.49 -13.79
C ARG A 986 -12.47 -26.87 -12.58
N PRO A 987 -12.53 -25.53 -12.46
CA PRO A 987 -13.12 -24.86 -11.30
C PRO A 987 -14.65 -24.72 -11.35
N ASN A 988 -15.35 -25.56 -12.12
CA ASN A 988 -16.80 -25.47 -12.33
C ASN A 988 -17.61 -26.27 -11.30
N PHE A 989 -17.13 -27.45 -10.87
CA PHE A 989 -17.82 -28.28 -9.89
C PHE A 989 -18.09 -27.59 -8.53
N PRO A 990 -17.26 -26.63 -8.04
CA PRO A 990 -17.57 -25.89 -6.82
C PRO A 990 -18.88 -25.09 -6.93
N ILE A 991 -19.29 -24.67 -8.13
CA ILE A 991 -20.58 -23.98 -8.33
C ILE A 991 -21.71 -24.91 -7.88
N ALA A 992 -21.74 -26.15 -8.39
CA ALA A 992 -22.70 -27.17 -7.99
C ALA A 992 -22.63 -27.48 -6.48
N MET A 993 -21.41 -27.56 -5.92
CA MET A 993 -21.22 -27.77 -4.47
C MET A 993 -21.82 -26.67 -3.61
N THR A 994 -21.80 -25.42 -4.06
CA THR A 994 -22.38 -24.31 -3.27
C THR A 994 -23.90 -24.26 -3.30
N VAL A 995 -24.51 -24.56 -4.44
CA VAL A 995 -25.98 -24.46 -4.61
C VAL A 995 -26.70 -25.75 -4.23
N ALA A 996 -26.02 -26.90 -4.34
CA ALA A 996 -26.58 -28.23 -4.15
C ALA A 996 -25.62 -29.16 -3.38
N PRO A 997 -25.22 -28.81 -2.14
CA PRO A 997 -24.24 -29.59 -1.37
C PRO A 997 -24.69 -31.00 -1.00
N ASP A 998 -25.98 -31.31 -1.11
CA ASP A 998 -26.58 -32.62 -0.84
C ASP A 998 -26.49 -33.60 -2.03
N LEU A 999 -25.98 -33.15 -3.18
CA LEU A 999 -25.62 -34.05 -4.30
C LEU A 999 -24.29 -34.78 -4.08
N PHE A 1000 -23.51 -34.36 -3.08
CA PHE A 1000 -22.12 -34.78 -2.92
C PHE A 1000 -21.93 -35.64 -1.67
N ASP A 1001 -21.09 -36.67 -1.77
CA ASP A 1001 -20.50 -37.28 -0.58
C ASP A 1001 -19.50 -36.32 0.06
N ASP A 1002 -19.62 -36.09 1.38
CA ASP A 1002 -18.82 -35.08 2.08
C ASP A 1002 -17.30 -35.35 2.02
N LYS A 1003 -16.88 -36.63 2.00
CA LYS A 1003 -15.45 -36.98 1.91
C LYS A 1003 -14.93 -36.81 0.49
N HIS A 1004 -15.71 -37.24 -0.51
CA HIS A 1004 -15.39 -37.06 -1.91
C HIS A 1004 -15.28 -35.57 -2.26
N ALA A 1005 -16.25 -34.76 -1.83
CA ALA A 1005 -16.28 -33.32 -2.05
C ALA A 1005 -15.05 -32.62 -1.48
N LEU A 1006 -14.75 -32.89 -0.21
CA LEU A 1006 -13.60 -32.27 0.44
C LEU A 1006 -12.27 -32.72 -0.17
N GLY A 1007 -12.16 -33.99 -0.57
CA GLY A 1007 -11.00 -34.50 -1.31
C GLY A 1007 -10.79 -33.78 -2.64
N ALA A 1008 -11.86 -33.62 -3.43
CA ALA A 1008 -11.81 -32.90 -4.70
C ALA A 1008 -11.46 -31.42 -4.51
N LEU A 1009 -11.99 -30.76 -3.47
CA LEU A 1009 -11.67 -29.38 -3.13
C LEU A 1009 -10.19 -29.22 -2.72
N PHE A 1010 -9.59 -30.16 -2.00
CA PHE A 1010 -8.15 -30.12 -1.71
C PHE A 1010 -7.28 -30.33 -2.96
N ILE A 1011 -7.74 -31.16 -3.90
CA ILE A 1011 -7.07 -31.30 -5.19
C ILE A 1011 -7.16 -29.98 -5.97
N ALA A 1012 -8.33 -29.35 -6.04
CA ALA A 1012 -8.51 -28.05 -6.70
C ALA A 1012 -7.68 -26.93 -6.03
N ASP A 1013 -7.63 -26.90 -4.69
CA ASP A 1013 -6.81 -25.95 -3.92
C ASP A 1013 -5.32 -26.05 -4.25
N LYS A 1014 -4.85 -27.28 -4.53
CA LYS A 1014 -3.45 -27.55 -4.84
C LYS A 1014 -3.12 -27.36 -6.32
N ALA A 1015 -4.03 -27.74 -7.21
CA ALA A 1015 -3.76 -27.84 -8.64
C ALA A 1015 -4.28 -26.63 -9.44
N LEU A 1016 -5.42 -26.05 -9.05
CA LEU A 1016 -6.08 -24.98 -9.80
C LEU A 1016 -5.95 -23.61 -9.15
N ARG A 1017 -5.85 -23.52 -7.82
CA ARG A 1017 -5.87 -22.22 -7.15
C ARG A 1017 -4.57 -21.44 -7.38
N GLY A 1018 -4.67 -20.37 -8.14
CA GLY A 1018 -3.64 -19.34 -8.25
C GLY A 1018 -3.64 -18.38 -7.04
N PRO A 1019 -2.89 -17.28 -7.11
CA PRO A 1019 -2.86 -16.26 -6.05
C PRO A 1019 -4.24 -15.63 -5.80
N THR A 1020 -4.92 -15.19 -6.86
CA THR A 1020 -6.21 -14.49 -6.80
C THR A 1020 -7.33 -15.25 -7.51
N GLY A 1021 -7.00 -15.90 -8.64
CA GLY A 1021 -7.93 -16.64 -9.49
C GLY A 1021 -7.79 -18.17 -9.40
N MET A 1022 -8.74 -18.87 -10.00
CA MET A 1022 -8.69 -20.31 -10.24
C MET A 1022 -8.32 -20.56 -11.70
N ALA A 1023 -7.25 -21.32 -11.94
CA ALA A 1023 -6.89 -21.81 -13.26
C ALA A 1023 -8.06 -22.56 -13.88
N THR A 1024 -8.42 -22.17 -15.09
CA THR A 1024 -9.58 -22.72 -15.81
C THR A 1024 -9.40 -24.15 -16.29
N LEU A 1025 -8.15 -24.63 -16.32
CA LEU A 1025 -7.78 -26.00 -16.63
C LEU A 1025 -6.57 -26.41 -15.78
N ASP A 1026 -6.53 -27.68 -15.41
CA ASP A 1026 -5.41 -28.33 -14.72
C ASP A 1026 -4.06 -28.12 -15.42
N PRO A 1027 -3.03 -27.62 -14.70
CA PRO A 1027 -1.68 -27.45 -15.26
C PRO A 1027 -1.02 -28.72 -15.79
N SER A 1028 -1.51 -29.90 -15.43
CA SER A 1028 -1.02 -31.19 -15.96
C SER A 1028 -1.63 -31.59 -17.30
N ASP A 1029 -2.70 -30.94 -17.74
CA ASP A 1029 -3.37 -31.24 -19.00
C ASP A 1029 -2.53 -30.76 -20.19
N LEU A 1030 -2.51 -31.53 -21.28
CA LEU A 1030 -1.78 -31.21 -22.50
C LEU A 1030 -2.26 -29.90 -23.17
N ASN A 1031 -3.52 -29.51 -22.93
CA ASN A 1031 -4.13 -28.30 -23.46
C ASN A 1031 -3.90 -27.06 -22.57
N TYR A 1032 -3.24 -27.19 -21.42
CA TYR A 1032 -3.01 -26.08 -20.51
C TYR A 1032 -2.09 -25.01 -21.11
N ARG A 1033 -2.65 -23.83 -21.41
CA ARG A 1033 -1.96 -22.65 -21.95
C ARG A 1033 -2.42 -21.42 -21.16
N PRO A 1034 -1.73 -21.04 -20.08
CA PRO A 1034 -2.29 -20.14 -19.06
C PRO A 1034 -2.18 -18.64 -19.37
N ASP A 1035 -1.44 -18.27 -20.39
CA ASP A 1035 -1.19 -16.86 -20.71
C ASP A 1035 -2.11 -16.44 -21.86
N TYR A 1036 -3.14 -15.66 -21.54
CA TYR A 1036 -4.12 -15.15 -22.50
C TYR A 1036 -3.60 -13.88 -23.18
N HIS A 1037 -3.50 -13.96 -24.51
CA HIS A 1037 -3.12 -12.86 -25.38
C HIS A 1037 -4.12 -12.79 -26.54
N ASN A 1038 -5.14 -11.93 -26.43
CA ASN A 1038 -6.23 -11.88 -27.40
C ASN A 1038 -5.77 -11.40 -28.78
N SER A 1039 -4.77 -10.52 -28.81
CA SER A 1039 -4.21 -9.96 -30.04
C SER A 1039 -3.29 -10.91 -30.81
N GLU A 1040 -2.88 -12.04 -30.20
CA GLU A 1040 -1.92 -12.97 -30.80
C GLU A 1040 -2.38 -13.50 -32.17
N ASP A 1041 -1.59 -13.31 -33.22
CA ASP A 1041 -1.88 -13.80 -34.57
C ASP A 1041 -0.80 -14.79 -35.06
N SER A 1042 -0.63 -15.88 -34.32
CA SER A 1042 0.33 -16.95 -34.58
C SER A 1042 -0.28 -18.12 -35.37
N THR A 1043 0.51 -19.17 -35.60
CA THR A 1043 0.04 -20.44 -36.15
C THR A 1043 -0.32 -21.46 -35.06
N ASP A 1044 -0.20 -21.10 -33.77
CA ASP A 1044 -0.56 -22.00 -32.67
C ASP A 1044 -2.08 -22.04 -32.52
N LYS A 1045 -2.66 -23.23 -32.68
CA LYS A 1045 -4.10 -23.49 -32.55
C LYS A 1045 -4.62 -23.33 -31.13
N ALA A 1046 -3.76 -23.42 -30.13
CA ALA A 1046 -4.19 -23.33 -28.74
C ALA A 1046 -4.34 -21.87 -28.29
N THR A 1047 -3.43 -20.98 -28.72
CA THR A 1047 -3.31 -19.62 -28.17
C THR A 1047 -3.75 -18.53 -29.13
N SER A 1048 -3.58 -18.70 -30.45
CA SER A 1048 -3.87 -17.64 -31.42
C SER A 1048 -5.30 -17.11 -31.30
N LYS A 1049 -5.42 -15.77 -31.33
CA LYS A 1049 -6.62 -14.98 -31.11
C LYS A 1049 -7.29 -15.28 -29.76
N GLY A 1050 -6.47 -15.63 -28.77
CA GLY A 1050 -6.90 -15.87 -27.41
C GLY A 1050 -7.76 -17.13 -27.24
N ARG A 1051 -7.64 -18.14 -28.11
CA ARG A 1051 -8.45 -19.38 -28.01
C ARG A 1051 -8.29 -20.11 -26.66
N ASN A 1052 -7.21 -19.81 -25.93
CA ASN A 1052 -6.91 -20.34 -24.60
C ASN A 1052 -7.57 -19.58 -23.43
N TYR A 1053 -8.51 -18.66 -23.67
CA TYR A 1053 -9.19 -17.85 -22.63
C TYR A 1053 -9.69 -18.65 -21.41
N HIS A 1054 -10.11 -19.90 -21.62
CA HIS A 1054 -10.56 -20.83 -20.58
C HIS A 1054 -9.76 -22.15 -20.56
N GLN A 1055 -8.48 -22.12 -20.94
CA GLN A 1055 -7.62 -23.31 -20.99
C GLN A 1055 -6.36 -23.14 -20.11
N GLY A 1056 -6.48 -22.44 -18.99
CA GLY A 1056 -5.36 -22.20 -18.08
C GLY A 1056 -5.34 -20.84 -17.38
N PRO A 1057 -5.80 -19.74 -18.01
CA PRO A 1057 -5.89 -18.45 -17.32
C PRO A 1057 -6.70 -18.57 -16.02
N GLU A 1058 -6.34 -17.73 -15.05
CA GLU A 1058 -6.81 -17.80 -13.68
C GLU A 1058 -7.96 -16.81 -13.47
N TRP A 1059 -9.18 -17.30 -13.38
CA TRP A 1059 -10.38 -16.47 -13.26
C TRP A 1059 -10.75 -16.21 -11.81
N LEU A 1060 -11.18 -14.99 -11.48
CA LEU A 1060 -11.40 -14.62 -10.07
C LEU A 1060 -12.78 -15.01 -9.54
N TRP A 1061 -13.83 -14.95 -10.34
CA TRP A 1061 -15.19 -15.29 -9.87
C TRP A 1061 -15.33 -16.77 -9.42
N PRO A 1062 -14.70 -17.79 -10.05
CA PRO A 1062 -14.75 -19.16 -9.56
C PRO A 1062 -14.03 -19.33 -8.22
N THR A 1063 -13.07 -18.46 -7.88
CA THR A 1063 -12.44 -18.45 -6.54
C THR A 1063 -13.49 -18.25 -5.45
N GLY A 1064 -14.47 -17.37 -5.66
CA GLY A 1064 -15.57 -17.16 -4.71
C GLY A 1064 -16.37 -18.45 -4.47
N PHE A 1065 -16.79 -19.14 -5.53
CA PHE A 1065 -17.48 -20.43 -5.44
C PHE A 1065 -16.62 -21.52 -4.79
N PHE A 1066 -15.34 -21.61 -5.16
CA PHE A 1066 -14.38 -22.53 -4.57
C PHE A 1066 -14.25 -22.33 -3.06
N LEU A 1067 -14.05 -21.08 -2.60
CA LEU A 1067 -13.91 -20.76 -1.19
C LEU A 1067 -15.19 -20.99 -0.39
N ARG A 1068 -16.36 -20.70 -1.01
CA ARG A 1068 -17.68 -21.00 -0.41
C ARG A 1068 -17.85 -22.50 -0.18
N ALA A 1069 -17.57 -23.32 -1.20
CA ALA A 1069 -17.63 -24.77 -1.10
C ALA A 1069 -16.63 -25.31 -0.08
N LEU A 1070 -15.37 -24.83 -0.11
CA LEU A 1070 -14.34 -25.20 0.85
C LEU A 1070 -14.77 -24.91 2.29
N LEU A 1071 -15.32 -23.72 2.56
CA LEU A 1071 -15.81 -23.36 3.89
C LEU A 1071 -16.95 -24.29 4.32
N ALA A 1072 -17.95 -24.48 3.46
CA ALA A 1072 -19.13 -25.29 3.77
C ALA A 1072 -18.75 -26.74 4.12
N PHE A 1073 -17.95 -27.39 3.27
CA PHE A 1073 -17.55 -28.78 3.48
C PHE A 1073 -16.49 -28.96 4.58
N ASP A 1074 -15.57 -28.00 4.77
CA ASP A 1074 -14.62 -28.08 5.89
C ASP A 1074 -15.33 -27.88 7.24
N LEU A 1075 -16.38 -27.05 7.31
CA LEU A 1075 -17.18 -26.89 8.52
C LEU A 1075 -17.98 -28.15 8.88
N LYS A 1076 -18.46 -28.92 7.89
CA LYS A 1076 -19.22 -30.17 8.14
C LYS A 1076 -18.42 -31.23 8.92
N ARG A 1077 -17.09 -31.25 8.79
CA ARG A 1077 -16.22 -32.21 9.51
C ARG A 1077 -15.62 -31.66 10.82
N ARG A 1078 -15.95 -30.42 11.21
CA ARG A 1078 -15.33 -29.73 12.35
C ARG A 1078 -16.35 -29.29 13.38
N ASP A 1079 -16.38 -30.05 14.48
CA ASP A 1079 -17.36 -29.85 15.55
C ASP A 1079 -16.84 -28.98 16.70
N THR A 1080 -15.52 -28.79 16.81
CA THR A 1080 -14.92 -27.97 17.88
C THR A 1080 -14.86 -26.48 17.52
N PRO A 1081 -14.95 -25.57 18.50
CA PRO A 1081 -14.74 -24.13 18.26
C PRO A 1081 -13.42 -23.83 17.56
N GLU A 1082 -12.33 -24.46 17.99
CA GLU A 1082 -10.99 -24.29 17.42
C GLU A 1082 -10.93 -24.80 15.98
N GLY A 1083 -11.57 -25.94 15.71
CA GLY A 1083 -11.69 -26.49 14.37
C GLY A 1083 -12.45 -25.54 13.44
N ARG A 1084 -13.59 -25.01 13.87
CA ARG A 1084 -14.34 -24.02 13.08
C ARG A 1084 -13.53 -22.76 12.83
N THR A 1085 -12.84 -22.24 13.84
CA THR A 1085 -11.92 -21.10 13.68
C THR A 1085 -10.84 -21.40 12.65
N GLU A 1086 -10.25 -22.59 12.67
CA GLU A 1086 -9.28 -23.03 11.65
C GLU A 1086 -9.89 -23.02 10.25
N ALA A 1087 -11.14 -23.47 10.06
CA ALA A 1087 -11.80 -23.40 8.74
C ALA A 1087 -11.91 -21.95 8.22
N PHE A 1088 -12.33 -21.00 9.07
CA PHE A 1088 -12.37 -19.58 8.70
C PHE A 1088 -10.97 -19.00 8.43
N GLN A 1089 -9.95 -19.40 9.20
CA GLN A 1089 -8.56 -18.97 8.99
C GLN A 1089 -8.02 -19.50 7.66
N GLN A 1090 -8.33 -20.75 7.29
CA GLN A 1090 -7.92 -21.34 6.02
C GLN A 1090 -8.48 -20.57 4.83
N VAL A 1091 -9.75 -20.17 4.88
CA VAL A 1091 -10.36 -19.30 3.86
C VAL A 1091 -9.72 -17.92 3.87
N THR A 1092 -9.54 -17.31 5.04
CA THR A 1092 -8.96 -15.96 5.17
C THR A 1092 -7.54 -15.89 4.60
N ARG A 1093 -6.71 -16.91 4.82
CA ARG A 1093 -5.36 -17.00 4.24
C ARG A 1093 -5.38 -17.02 2.71
N ARG A 1094 -6.40 -17.65 2.10
CA ARG A 1094 -6.57 -17.72 0.64
C ARG A 1094 -7.12 -16.43 0.02
N LEU A 1095 -7.53 -15.46 0.84
CA LEU A 1095 -7.96 -14.12 0.39
C LEU A 1095 -6.84 -13.08 0.41
N ALA A 1096 -5.65 -13.42 0.91
CA ALA A 1096 -4.57 -12.44 1.15
C ALA A 1096 -4.18 -11.68 -0.13
N GLU A 1097 -3.98 -12.39 -1.24
CA GLU A 1097 -3.59 -11.75 -2.51
C GLU A 1097 -4.76 -11.00 -3.16
N SER A 1098 -6.01 -11.44 -2.99
CA SER A 1098 -7.17 -10.66 -3.44
C SER A 1098 -7.33 -9.35 -2.66
N LYS A 1099 -7.05 -9.37 -1.34
CA LYS A 1099 -7.02 -8.15 -0.52
C LYS A 1099 -5.92 -7.21 -0.97
N LYS A 1100 -4.75 -7.73 -1.31
CA LYS A 1100 -3.65 -6.93 -1.85
C LYS A 1100 -4.02 -6.34 -3.22
N ALA A 1101 -4.54 -7.17 -4.12
CA ALA A 1101 -4.87 -6.79 -5.49
C ALA A 1101 -5.89 -5.63 -5.57
N ILE A 1102 -6.94 -5.63 -4.74
CA ILE A 1102 -7.93 -4.53 -4.78
C ILE A 1102 -7.34 -3.19 -4.27
N VAL A 1103 -6.33 -3.23 -3.41
CA VAL A 1103 -5.66 -2.03 -2.87
C VAL A 1103 -4.65 -1.46 -3.86
N GLU A 1104 -3.97 -2.34 -4.60
CA GLU A 1104 -2.97 -1.97 -5.61
C GLU A 1104 -3.59 -1.62 -6.97
N SER A 1105 -4.84 -2.02 -7.22
CA SER A 1105 -5.57 -1.73 -8.46
C SER A 1105 -5.98 -0.26 -8.54
N GLU A 1106 -5.63 0.41 -9.64
CA GLU A 1106 -6.11 1.76 -9.96
C GLU A 1106 -7.63 1.81 -10.14
N TRP A 1107 -8.28 0.69 -10.44
CA TRP A 1107 -9.71 0.60 -10.68
C TRP A 1107 -10.54 0.33 -9.42
N ALA A 1108 -9.91 0.30 -8.24
CA ALA A 1108 -10.57 0.02 -6.95
C ALA A 1108 -11.46 -1.23 -6.99
N GLY A 1109 -11.02 -2.25 -7.73
CA GLY A 1109 -11.79 -3.46 -8.01
C GLY A 1109 -10.88 -4.65 -8.30
N LEU A 1110 -11.51 -5.81 -8.49
CA LEU A 1110 -10.81 -7.05 -8.82
C LEU A 1110 -11.01 -7.37 -10.30
N THR A 1111 -9.90 -7.73 -10.95
CA THR A 1111 -9.87 -8.08 -12.37
C THR A 1111 -10.75 -9.29 -12.69
N GLU A 1112 -11.08 -9.46 -13.97
CA GLU A 1112 -11.78 -10.62 -14.49
C GLU A 1112 -10.94 -11.89 -14.36
N LEU A 1113 -9.70 -11.81 -14.84
CA LEU A 1113 -8.73 -12.90 -14.81
C LEU A 1113 -7.29 -12.41 -14.70
N THR A 1114 -6.40 -13.32 -14.32
CA THR A 1114 -4.96 -13.17 -14.42
C THR A 1114 -4.38 -14.25 -15.33
N ASN A 1115 -3.18 -13.99 -15.85
CA ASN A 1115 -2.38 -15.01 -16.49
C ASN A 1115 -1.78 -15.95 -15.42
N LYS A 1116 -0.84 -16.82 -15.82
CA LYS A 1116 -0.26 -17.84 -14.93
C LYS A 1116 0.25 -17.25 -13.61
N ASN A 1117 -0.08 -17.90 -12.50
CA ASN A 1117 0.36 -17.56 -11.14
C ASN A 1117 0.11 -16.09 -10.78
N GLY A 1118 -1.06 -15.55 -11.09
CA GLY A 1118 -1.42 -14.17 -10.77
C GLY A 1118 -0.71 -13.11 -11.61
N SER A 1119 -0.03 -13.48 -12.69
CA SER A 1119 0.64 -12.51 -13.56
C SER A 1119 -0.36 -11.62 -14.29
N PHE A 1120 0.05 -10.37 -14.55
CA PHE A 1120 -0.79 -9.37 -15.20
C PHE A 1120 -1.25 -9.84 -16.60
N CYS A 1121 -2.54 -9.69 -16.88
CA CYS A 1121 -3.13 -9.93 -18.19
C CYS A 1121 -3.64 -8.61 -18.77
N ALA A 1122 -3.00 -8.12 -19.82
CA ALA A 1122 -3.33 -6.82 -20.43
C ALA A 1122 -4.71 -6.79 -21.10
N ASP A 1123 -5.21 -7.95 -21.54
CA ASP A 1123 -6.54 -8.09 -22.17
C ASP A 1123 -7.66 -8.36 -21.14
N SER A 1124 -7.32 -8.49 -19.86
CA SER A 1124 -8.31 -8.73 -18.80
C SER A 1124 -9.00 -7.43 -18.41
N SER A 1125 -10.32 -7.47 -18.21
CA SER A 1125 -11.02 -6.35 -17.61
C SER A 1125 -10.49 -6.10 -16.19
N PRO A 1126 -10.01 -4.88 -15.87
CA PRO A 1126 -9.33 -4.60 -14.60
C PRO A 1126 -10.28 -4.55 -13.39
N THR A 1127 -11.58 -4.35 -13.59
CA THR A 1127 -12.61 -4.47 -12.54
C THR A 1127 -13.86 -5.16 -13.09
N GLN A 1128 -14.28 -6.24 -12.42
CA GLN A 1128 -15.35 -7.10 -12.91
C GLN A 1128 -16.43 -7.39 -11.87
N ALA A 1129 -17.69 -7.35 -12.31
CA ALA A 1129 -18.85 -7.47 -11.45
C ALA A 1129 -18.89 -8.81 -10.70
N TRP A 1130 -18.67 -9.92 -11.42
CA TRP A 1130 -18.75 -11.26 -10.83
C TRP A 1130 -17.60 -11.57 -9.88
N SER A 1131 -16.42 -10.99 -10.10
CA SER A 1131 -15.25 -11.22 -9.27
C SER A 1131 -15.56 -10.67 -7.88
N ALA A 1132 -16.00 -9.40 -7.81
CA ALA A 1132 -16.41 -8.82 -6.54
C ALA A 1132 -17.66 -9.51 -5.95
N GLY A 1133 -18.68 -9.77 -6.77
CA GLY A 1133 -19.93 -10.41 -6.35
C GLY A 1133 -19.69 -11.75 -5.65
N CYS A 1134 -18.92 -12.64 -6.26
CA CYS A 1134 -18.65 -13.97 -5.69
C CYS A 1134 -17.79 -13.94 -4.42
N PHE A 1135 -16.95 -12.91 -4.22
CA PHE A 1135 -16.26 -12.71 -2.92
C PHE A 1135 -17.21 -12.17 -1.84
N ILE A 1136 -18.17 -11.30 -2.18
CA ILE A 1136 -19.20 -10.85 -1.23
C ILE A 1136 -20.07 -12.05 -0.81
N ASP A 1137 -20.41 -12.93 -1.75
CA ASP A 1137 -21.15 -14.16 -1.47
C ASP A 1137 -20.49 -15.02 -0.39
N LEU A 1138 -19.17 -15.16 -0.43
CA LEU A 1138 -18.39 -15.89 0.57
C LEU A 1138 -18.59 -15.32 1.97
N TYR A 1139 -18.51 -14.00 2.11
CA TYR A 1139 -18.71 -13.34 3.40
C TYR A 1139 -20.16 -13.42 3.86
N HIS A 1140 -21.12 -13.35 2.94
CA HIS A 1140 -22.52 -13.52 3.26
C HIS A 1140 -22.79 -14.92 3.85
N ASP A 1141 -22.26 -15.97 3.22
CA ASP A 1141 -22.37 -17.34 3.71
C ASP A 1141 -21.63 -17.52 5.05
N ALA A 1142 -20.41 -16.98 5.16
CA ALA A 1142 -19.62 -17.01 6.39
C ALA A 1142 -20.37 -16.40 7.58
N ALA A 1143 -21.09 -15.30 7.39
CA ALA A 1143 -21.90 -14.68 8.41
C ALA A 1143 -23.06 -15.59 8.87
N GLN A 1144 -23.73 -16.29 7.94
CA GLN A 1144 -24.80 -17.23 8.27
C GLN A 1144 -24.29 -18.43 9.10
N TYR A 1145 -23.10 -18.95 8.80
CA TYR A 1145 -22.45 -20.01 9.59
C TYR A 1145 -22.01 -19.57 10.98
N ALA A 1146 -21.83 -18.27 11.21
CA ALA A 1146 -21.53 -17.71 12.53
C ALA A 1146 -22.81 -17.54 13.39
N VAL A 1147 -23.91 -17.07 12.78
CA VAL A 1147 -25.19 -16.78 13.46
C VAL A 1147 -25.94 -18.04 13.89
N SER A 1148 -25.93 -19.11 13.08
CA SER A 1148 -26.56 -20.41 13.43
C SER A 1148 -26.12 -20.95 14.80
N LYS A 1149 -24.90 -20.61 15.26
CA LYS A 1149 -24.36 -20.98 16.57
C LYS A 1149 -24.97 -20.21 17.76
N LEU A 1150 -25.56 -19.04 17.54
CA LEU A 1150 -26.24 -18.27 18.58
C LEU A 1150 -27.68 -18.74 18.81
N GLN A 1151 -28.28 -19.45 17.83
CA GLN A 1151 -29.63 -20.01 17.94
C GLN A 1151 -29.63 -21.47 18.43
N GLU A 1152 -28.51 -22.18 18.31
CA GLU A 1152 -28.30 -23.54 18.87
C GLU A 1152 -27.76 -23.53 20.32
N LYS A 1153 -27.52 -22.36 20.91
CA LYS A 1153 -27.25 -22.15 22.34
C LYS A 1153 -28.47 -21.53 23.02
#